data_AF-A0A6G1H8Z9-F1
#
_entry.id   AF-A0A6G1H8Z9-F1
#
_cell.length_a   1.000
_cell.length_b   1.000
_cell.length_c   1.000
_cell.angle_alpha   90.00
_cell.angle_beta   90.00
_cell.angle_gamma   90.00
#
_symmetry.space_group_name_H-M   'P 1'
#
loop_
_entity.id
_entity.type
_entity.pdbx_description
1 polymer ?
#
loop_
_entity_poly.entity_id
_entity_poly.type
_entity_poly.pdbx_seq_one_letter_code
_entity_poly.pdbx_strand_id
1 'polypeptide(L)'
;MSVANAPPGDAAGAPKQKSDVFYRHWDKFTAKSSKPDKKKKRATAFPPIETDVEGHAVHHLGSNKAGQTVKENAVVSYEEAAESCKAKVTAIVEECRRLNQKYFDRMFELPNFDALQSLEASESPTSLANLGGVGSCKRIADIFDNPEFFKDGPGADDICQGSTGDCWFLAALSALSGKAELIEKLCVARDEQVGVYGFVFYRDGEWISVVVDDRLCLKRGDDVYMYPTEYMVNVPGWTDVLTDGLTPGEYYLTKLPKAQRESLRKGSTALYFASCRTPNETWLPLLEKAYAKVHGDYQAIDGGFPGEGIEDLTGGVSTYLKNEDILDRDRLWSELMCVNKDFLFGCGSRRGRDSDPQDDEGFVRGHAYTILEAREIGDLKLLKVRNPWGKTEWNGAWSDGSKEWNAEMLTKLNHTFGDDGIFWISFTDFLKYYYEIDRIRLFGPEWTVSQQWTAVNVPLGGDYLHNTKFSLTVKKTGPVVLVLSQPDERYFSGLAGRYSFNLHFRLYKDDQETYLVRSKNDSGSSRSCNAELDLEEGKYTILVKLEASRSDSSLTAEEVILRYRQDRREKLMLVGKSYDSSHSKGRLRQLEKSNVERQKDESKSKSKFVAVKGRETKRAERQKERLRRKRIADEKKRKVAEKKKLRQLERQKEKAEKQALVVEEKPSDT
;
A
#
# COMPACT_ATOMS: atom_id res chain seq x y z
N MET A 1 -17.09 -63.25 18.52
CA MET A 1 -17.22 -62.16 19.49
C MET A 1 -16.97 -60.83 18.76
N SER A 2 -17.97 -59.93 18.81
CA SER A 2 -18.10 -58.52 18.34
C SER A 2 -17.07 -57.99 17.32
N VAL A 3 -17.40 -57.57 16.09
CA VAL A 3 -18.36 -56.55 15.59
C VAL A 3 -18.45 -55.29 16.46
N ALA A 4 -17.75 -54.24 16.05
CA ALA A 4 -18.11 -52.85 16.36
C ALA A 4 -17.93 -51.98 15.09
N ASN A 5 -19.05 -51.43 14.64
CA ASN A 5 -19.19 -50.50 13.53
C ASN A 5 -18.49 -49.17 13.86
N ALA A 6 -17.61 -48.69 12.98
CA ALA A 6 -17.27 -47.28 12.91
C ALA A 6 -18.30 -46.56 12.03
N PRO A 7 -18.93 -45.46 12.48
CA PRO A 7 -19.89 -44.71 11.67
C PRO A 7 -19.17 -44.03 10.50
N PRO A 8 -19.86 -43.76 9.37
CA PRO A 8 -19.31 -42.94 8.30
C PRO A 8 -19.14 -41.52 8.85
N GLY A 9 -17.89 -41.15 9.18
CA GLY A 9 -17.56 -39.78 9.55
C GLY A 9 -17.96 -38.86 8.41
N ASP A 10 -18.83 -37.90 8.74
CA ASP A 10 -19.19 -36.78 7.89
C ASP A 10 -17.93 -36.22 7.23
N ALA A 11 -17.97 -36.09 5.91
CA ALA A 11 -17.02 -35.26 5.19
C ALA A 11 -17.22 -33.82 5.67
N ALA A 12 -16.60 -33.47 6.80
CA ALA A 12 -16.37 -32.11 7.21
C ALA A 12 -15.69 -31.43 6.03
N GLY A 13 -16.46 -30.63 5.30
CA GLY A 13 -15.96 -29.91 4.13
C GLY A 13 -14.68 -29.20 4.54
N ALA A 14 -13.60 -29.42 3.78
CA ALA A 14 -12.35 -28.71 3.98
C ALA A 14 -12.66 -27.22 4.22
N PRO A 15 -12.07 -26.58 5.24
CA PRO A 15 -12.34 -25.18 5.52
C PRO A 15 -12.19 -24.40 4.22
N LYS A 16 -13.26 -23.71 3.79
CA LYS A 16 -13.24 -22.96 2.53
C LYS A 16 -12.05 -22.01 2.60
N GLN A 17 -11.08 -22.22 1.71
CA GLN A 17 -9.90 -21.36 1.63
C GLN A 17 -10.38 -19.94 1.33
N LYS A 18 -10.13 -19.03 2.29
CA LYS A 18 -10.57 -17.64 2.21
C LYS A 18 -9.82 -16.93 1.08
N SER A 19 -10.53 -16.03 0.39
CA SER A 19 -10.14 -15.54 -0.94
C SER A 19 -9.67 -14.09 -0.92
N ASP A 20 -8.55 -13.83 -1.59
CA ASP A 20 -8.06 -12.47 -1.90
C ASP A 20 -8.76 -11.83 -3.12
N VAL A 21 -9.78 -12.48 -3.70
CA VAL A 21 -10.51 -11.98 -4.88
C VAL A 21 -11.51 -10.91 -4.45
N PHE A 22 -11.10 -9.65 -4.52
CA PHE A 22 -11.84 -8.52 -3.95
C PHE A 22 -13.26 -8.38 -4.51
N TYR A 23 -13.42 -8.29 -5.83
CA TYR A 23 -14.70 -7.89 -6.43
C TYR A 23 -15.81 -8.91 -6.20
N ARG A 24 -15.46 -10.19 -6.05
CA ARG A 24 -16.41 -11.25 -5.71
C ARG A 24 -17.11 -11.00 -4.37
N HIS A 25 -16.40 -10.46 -3.39
CA HIS A 25 -16.92 -10.21 -2.05
C HIS A 25 -17.50 -8.80 -1.94
N TRP A 26 -16.83 -7.82 -2.56
CA TRP A 26 -17.29 -6.44 -2.65
C TRP A 26 -18.67 -6.32 -3.29
N ASP A 27 -18.89 -6.96 -4.44
CA ASP A 27 -20.17 -6.89 -5.16
C ASP A 27 -21.32 -7.51 -4.34
N LYS A 28 -21.04 -8.54 -3.52
CA LYS A 28 -22.05 -9.14 -2.64
C LYS A 28 -22.39 -8.24 -1.46
N PHE A 29 -21.40 -7.54 -0.91
CA PHE A 29 -21.58 -6.61 0.19
C PHE A 29 -22.43 -5.42 -0.26
N THR A 30 -22.09 -4.84 -1.41
CA THR A 30 -22.81 -3.68 -1.97
C THR A 30 -24.20 -4.04 -2.50
N ALA A 31 -24.43 -5.25 -3.02
CA ALA A 31 -25.73 -5.66 -3.57
C ALA A 31 -26.87 -5.87 -2.53
N LYS A 32 -26.58 -5.95 -1.22
CA LYS A 32 -27.57 -6.30 -0.18
C LYS A 32 -28.16 -5.12 0.61
N SER A 33 -27.84 -3.87 0.27
CA SER A 33 -28.32 -2.69 1.03
C SER A 33 -29.79 -2.31 0.79
N SER A 34 -30.57 -3.06 -0.01
CA SER A 34 -31.95 -2.70 -0.39
C SER A 34 -33.09 -3.46 0.30
N LYS A 35 -32.84 -4.24 1.38
CA LYS A 35 -33.95 -4.85 2.16
C LYS A 35 -33.77 -4.62 3.67
N PRO A 36 -34.72 -3.93 4.35
CA PRO A 36 -34.66 -3.73 5.78
C PRO A 36 -34.92 -5.05 6.52
N ASP A 37 -34.04 -5.38 7.45
CA ASP A 37 -34.13 -6.56 8.30
C ASP A 37 -35.30 -6.37 9.28
N LYS A 38 -36.32 -7.25 9.23
CA LYS A 38 -37.57 -7.15 10.01
C LYS A 38 -37.41 -7.41 11.53
N LYS A 39 -36.20 -7.39 12.06
CA LYS A 39 -35.92 -7.62 13.49
C LYS A 39 -34.89 -6.62 14.03
N LYS A 40 -35.25 -5.34 14.09
CA LYS A 40 -34.73 -4.36 15.06
C LYS A 40 -35.63 -3.11 15.00
N LYS A 41 -36.62 -3.02 15.90
CA LYS A 41 -37.41 -1.80 16.12
C LYS A 41 -36.56 -0.81 16.92
N ARG A 42 -35.69 -0.09 16.21
CA ARG A 42 -35.13 1.24 16.51
C ARG A 42 -34.01 1.46 15.51
N ALA A 43 -34.39 1.79 14.28
CA ALA A 43 -33.50 2.45 13.35
C ALA A 43 -34.07 3.87 13.24
N THR A 44 -33.38 4.84 13.83
CA THR A 44 -33.43 6.21 13.34
C THR A 44 -33.04 6.13 11.87
N ALA A 45 -34.01 6.38 10.99
CA ALA A 45 -33.76 6.50 9.57
C ALA A 45 -32.91 7.77 9.39
N PHE A 46 -31.60 7.58 9.23
CA PHE A 46 -30.74 8.64 8.73
C PHE A 46 -30.96 8.75 7.22
N PRO A 47 -30.99 9.98 6.68
CA PRO A 47 -31.19 10.20 5.25
C PRO A 47 -30.10 9.47 4.43
N PRO A 48 -30.35 9.21 3.14
CA PRO A 48 -29.33 8.67 2.25
C PRO A 48 -28.07 9.54 2.36
N ILE A 49 -26.89 8.92 2.35
CA ILE A 49 -25.64 9.65 2.15
C ILE A 49 -25.84 10.47 0.88
N GLU A 50 -25.99 11.78 1.03
CA GLU A 50 -25.96 12.72 -0.07
C GLU A 50 -24.64 12.46 -0.79
N THR A 51 -24.73 12.06 -2.05
CA THR A 51 -23.61 12.18 -2.97
C THR A 51 -23.42 13.66 -3.24
N ASP A 52 -22.94 14.40 -2.24
CA ASP A 52 -22.50 15.77 -2.42
C ASP A 52 -21.33 15.76 -3.41
N VAL A 53 -21.17 16.90 -4.08
CA VAL A 53 -20.29 17.31 -5.20
C VAL A 53 -18.99 16.51 -5.42
N GLU A 54 -18.39 15.89 -4.40
CA GLU A 54 -17.32 14.89 -4.53
C GLU A 54 -17.72 13.61 -5.30
N GLY A 55 -18.98 13.18 -5.24
CA GLY A 55 -19.49 12.03 -5.99
C GLY A 55 -19.49 12.23 -7.51
N HIS A 56 -19.48 13.49 -7.98
CA HIS A 56 -19.23 13.83 -9.38
C HIS A 56 -17.74 13.96 -9.68
N ALA A 57 -16.87 14.18 -8.69
CA ALA A 57 -15.43 14.19 -8.88
C ALA A 57 -14.85 12.78 -9.13
N VAL A 58 -15.40 11.75 -8.47
CA VAL A 58 -15.05 10.35 -8.79
C VAL A 58 -15.58 9.94 -10.18
N HIS A 59 -16.58 10.66 -10.71
CA HIS A 59 -17.08 10.51 -12.08
C HIS A 59 -16.48 11.53 -13.08
N HIS A 60 -15.62 12.44 -12.62
CA HIS A 60 -14.83 13.37 -13.45
C HIS A 60 -13.37 12.93 -13.59
N LEU A 61 -13.03 11.68 -13.22
CA LEU A 61 -12.07 10.93 -14.00
C LEU A 61 -12.64 10.93 -15.43
N GLY A 62 -12.01 11.73 -16.30
CA GLY A 62 -12.44 11.91 -17.67
C GLY A 62 -12.80 10.57 -18.30
N SER A 63 -13.68 10.61 -19.29
CA SER A 63 -14.08 9.48 -20.13
C SER A 63 -12.93 8.90 -20.96
N ASN A 64 -11.72 8.80 -20.41
CA ASN A 64 -10.63 8.01 -20.93
C ASN A 64 -11.10 6.56 -20.82
N LYS A 65 -11.44 5.99 -21.98
CA LYS A 65 -11.79 4.58 -22.09
C LYS A 65 -10.62 3.80 -21.50
N ALA A 66 -10.85 3.13 -20.37
CA ALA A 66 -9.83 2.39 -19.62
C ALA A 66 -8.90 1.62 -20.56
N GLY A 67 -7.57 1.72 -20.45
CA GLY A 67 -6.62 1.05 -21.35
C GLY A 67 -6.20 1.83 -22.60
N GLN A 68 -6.63 3.09 -22.78
CA GLN A 68 -5.99 4.01 -23.72
C GLN A 68 -4.67 4.53 -23.16
N THR A 69 -3.64 4.61 -24.01
CA THR A 69 -2.42 5.36 -23.72
C THR A 69 -2.78 6.84 -23.58
N VAL A 70 -2.60 7.40 -22.39
CA VAL A 70 -2.72 8.84 -22.15
C VAL A 70 -1.32 9.43 -22.29
N LYS A 71 -1.19 10.41 -23.17
CA LYS A 71 0.05 11.16 -23.38
C LYS A 71 -0.26 12.64 -23.26
N GLU A 72 0.31 13.29 -22.25
CA GLU A 72 0.05 14.68 -21.93
C GLU A 72 1.29 15.35 -21.32
N ASN A 73 1.28 16.68 -21.31
CA ASN A 73 2.30 17.46 -20.62
C ASN A 73 2.07 17.34 -19.10
N ALA A 74 3.15 17.18 -18.32
CA ALA A 74 3.06 17.00 -16.87
C ALA A 74 2.33 18.16 -16.16
N VAL A 75 2.52 19.39 -16.65
CA VAL A 75 1.96 20.61 -16.04
C VAL A 75 0.45 20.73 -16.29
N VAL A 76 -0.01 20.34 -17.49
CA VAL A 76 -1.43 20.43 -17.87
C VAL A 76 -2.30 19.55 -16.96
N SER A 77 -1.83 18.34 -16.64
CA SER A 77 -2.51 17.40 -15.75
C SER A 77 -2.76 18.01 -14.36
N TYR A 78 -1.79 18.76 -13.83
CA TYR A 78 -1.93 19.47 -12.56
C TYR A 78 -2.91 20.64 -12.65
N GLU A 79 -2.87 21.43 -13.73
CA GLU A 79 -3.74 22.60 -13.92
C GLU A 79 -5.23 22.19 -13.92
N GLU A 80 -5.59 21.11 -14.60
CA GLU A 80 -6.95 20.57 -14.63
C GLU A 80 -7.44 20.16 -13.22
N ALA A 81 -6.58 19.50 -12.43
CA ALA A 81 -6.90 19.12 -11.06
C ALA A 81 -7.07 20.34 -10.14
N ALA A 82 -6.21 21.36 -10.31
CA ALA A 82 -6.27 22.60 -9.56
C ALA A 82 -7.53 23.43 -9.87
N GLU A 83 -7.91 23.54 -11.14
CA GLU A 83 -9.15 24.21 -11.57
C GLU A 83 -10.39 23.51 -11.02
N SER A 84 -10.42 22.17 -11.11
CA SER A 84 -11.49 21.35 -10.52
C SER A 84 -11.60 21.57 -9.00
N CYS A 85 -10.47 21.65 -8.29
CA CYS A 85 -10.44 21.94 -6.86
C CYS A 85 -11.00 23.32 -6.53
N LYS A 86 -10.56 24.36 -7.26
CA LYS A 86 -11.05 25.75 -7.10
C LYS A 86 -12.56 25.84 -7.29
N ALA A 87 -13.10 25.14 -8.29
CA ALA A 87 -14.54 25.09 -8.53
C ALA A 87 -15.31 24.45 -7.36
N LYS A 88 -14.81 23.34 -6.80
CA LYS A 88 -15.41 22.69 -5.61
C LYS A 88 -15.40 23.60 -4.39
N VAL A 89 -14.26 24.23 -4.09
CA VAL A 89 -14.14 25.16 -2.95
C VAL A 89 -15.11 26.33 -3.12
N THR A 90 -15.21 26.90 -4.32
CA THR A 90 -16.14 27.99 -4.62
C THR A 90 -17.59 27.59 -4.33
N ALA A 91 -18.02 26.41 -4.80
CA ALA A 91 -19.37 25.90 -4.55
C ALA A 91 -19.65 25.69 -3.05
N ILE A 92 -18.69 25.13 -2.31
CA ILE A 92 -18.79 24.94 -0.86
C ILE A 92 -18.90 26.28 -0.13
N VAL A 93 -18.10 27.27 -0.51
CA VAL A 93 -18.12 28.61 0.07
C VAL A 93 -19.49 29.27 -0.13
N GLU A 94 -20.04 29.20 -1.35
CA GLU A 94 -21.37 29.74 -1.65
C GLU A 94 -22.47 29.07 -0.83
N GLU A 95 -22.44 27.75 -0.70
CA GLU A 95 -23.39 27.00 0.13
C GLU A 95 -23.28 27.39 1.62
N CYS A 96 -22.06 27.41 2.14
CA CYS A 96 -21.77 27.73 3.54
C CYS A 96 -22.24 29.15 3.89
N ARG A 97 -21.98 30.13 3.02
CA ARG A 97 -22.49 31.49 3.18
C ARG A 97 -24.01 31.57 3.12
N ARG A 98 -24.66 30.82 2.22
CA ARG A 98 -26.13 30.76 2.11
C ARG A 98 -26.78 30.19 3.36
N LEU A 99 -26.17 29.19 3.97
CA LEU A 99 -26.67 28.50 5.16
C LEU A 99 -26.16 29.12 6.48
N ASN A 100 -25.29 30.12 6.41
CA ASN A 100 -24.61 30.73 7.56
C ASN A 100 -23.93 29.68 8.46
N GLN A 101 -23.16 28.79 7.84
CA GLN A 101 -22.42 27.72 8.53
C GLN A 101 -20.97 27.66 8.04
N LYS A 102 -20.07 27.14 8.89
CA LYS A 102 -18.73 26.74 8.44
C LYS A 102 -18.78 25.43 7.68
N TYR A 103 -17.85 25.21 6.76
CA TYR A 103 -17.70 23.93 6.08
C TYR A 103 -17.38 22.83 7.10
N PHE A 104 -17.98 21.66 6.91
CA PHE A 104 -17.75 20.50 7.77
C PHE A 104 -17.58 19.28 6.89
N ASP A 105 -16.39 18.68 6.94
CA ASP A 105 -16.04 17.55 6.09
C ASP A 105 -16.65 16.26 6.63
N ARG A 106 -17.85 15.95 6.15
CA ARG A 106 -18.58 14.72 6.54
C ARG A 106 -17.86 13.44 6.13
N MET A 107 -16.96 13.50 5.16
CA MET A 107 -16.20 12.33 4.67
C MET A 107 -14.92 12.09 5.48
N PHE A 108 -14.46 13.08 6.24
CA PHE A 108 -13.25 13.00 7.06
C PHE A 108 -13.42 13.76 8.38
N GLU A 109 -14.33 13.27 9.22
CA GLU A 109 -14.67 13.90 10.48
C GLU A 109 -13.61 13.63 11.55
N LEU A 110 -13.12 14.67 12.23
CA LEU A 110 -12.26 14.55 13.42
C LEU A 110 -13.05 14.86 14.70
N PRO A 111 -12.88 14.10 15.81
CA PRO A 111 -11.95 12.97 16.04
C PRO A 111 -12.54 11.59 15.68
N ASN A 112 -13.33 11.44 14.60
CA ASN A 112 -13.93 10.14 14.29
C ASN A 112 -12.82 9.08 14.12
N PHE A 113 -13.02 7.93 14.74
CA PHE A 113 -12.13 6.77 14.65
C PHE A 113 -11.84 6.37 13.19
N ASP A 114 -12.80 6.57 12.29
CA ASP A 114 -12.64 6.26 10.86
C ASP A 114 -11.68 7.19 10.11
N ALA A 115 -11.46 8.42 10.60
CA ALA A 115 -10.44 9.34 10.08
C ALA A 115 -9.06 9.10 10.70
N LEU A 116 -9.00 8.39 11.83
CA LEU A 116 -7.78 8.16 12.60
C LEU A 116 -7.16 6.78 12.33
N GLN A 117 -7.97 5.76 12.07
CA GLN A 117 -7.51 4.36 12.03
C GLN A 117 -7.90 3.62 10.74
N SER A 118 -6.97 2.82 10.22
CA SER A 118 -7.15 2.01 9.02
C SER A 118 -7.95 0.73 9.30
N LEU A 119 -8.24 -0.06 8.27
CA LEU A 119 -8.89 -1.37 8.42
C LEU A 119 -7.91 -2.51 8.75
N GLU A 120 -6.61 -2.23 8.89
CA GLU A 120 -5.56 -3.24 9.15
C GLU A 120 -5.45 -3.65 10.62
N ALA A 121 -6.03 -2.86 11.53
CA ALA A 121 -5.85 -3.03 12.95
C ALA A 121 -6.30 -4.42 13.46
N SER A 122 -5.37 -5.10 14.14
CA SER A 122 -5.54 -6.47 14.65
C SER A 122 -6.55 -6.53 15.81
N GLU A 123 -6.69 -5.47 16.60
CA GLU A 123 -7.56 -5.45 17.79
C GLU A 123 -9.00 -4.96 17.54
N SER A 124 -9.88 -5.23 18.50
CA SER A 124 -11.29 -4.80 18.50
C SER A 124 -11.40 -3.27 18.37
N PRO A 125 -12.40 -2.73 17.63
CA PRO A 125 -12.57 -1.29 17.33
C PRO A 125 -12.96 -0.43 18.55
N THR A 126 -12.73 -0.89 19.77
CA THR A 126 -13.29 -0.34 21.01
C THR A 126 -12.39 0.66 21.72
N SER A 127 -11.23 1.02 21.18
CA SER A 127 -10.33 1.96 21.85
C SER A 127 -9.39 2.70 20.89
N LEU A 128 -9.21 4.01 21.11
CA LEU A 128 -8.11 4.84 20.61
C LEU A 128 -6.72 4.38 21.11
N ALA A 129 -6.60 3.20 21.72
CA ALA A 129 -5.39 2.69 22.36
C ALA A 129 -4.14 2.74 21.46
N ASN A 130 -4.28 2.54 20.15
CA ASN A 130 -3.15 2.60 19.22
C ASN A 130 -2.69 4.04 18.89
N LEU A 131 -3.52 5.04 19.16
CA LEU A 131 -3.25 6.48 19.01
C LEU A 131 -3.41 7.18 20.36
N GLY A 132 -2.99 6.52 21.45
CA GLY A 132 -3.27 6.83 22.86
C GLY A 132 -2.85 8.23 23.34
N GLY A 133 -3.45 9.28 22.79
CA GLY A 133 -3.17 10.68 23.10
C GLY A 133 -3.99 11.71 22.29
N VAL A 134 -4.80 11.31 21.30
CA VAL A 134 -5.70 12.26 20.62
C VAL A 134 -6.76 12.73 21.62
N GLY A 135 -6.71 14.02 21.96
CA GLY A 135 -7.61 14.68 22.88
C GLY A 135 -8.89 15.18 22.21
N SER A 136 -9.10 16.49 22.23
CA SER A 136 -10.24 17.14 21.56
C SER A 136 -9.82 17.63 20.17
N CYS A 137 -10.78 17.82 19.24
CA CYS A 137 -10.50 18.47 17.96
C CYS A 137 -11.36 19.73 17.80
N LYS A 138 -10.71 20.83 17.45
CA LYS A 138 -11.29 22.19 17.43
C LYS A 138 -11.00 22.88 16.11
N ARG A 139 -11.75 23.95 15.81
CA ARG A 139 -11.50 24.81 14.65
C ARG A 139 -10.22 25.60 14.89
N ILE A 140 -9.52 25.99 13.82
CA ILE A 140 -8.34 26.87 13.91
C ILE A 140 -8.61 28.11 14.77
N ALA A 141 -9.76 28.76 14.60
CA ALA A 141 -10.13 29.96 15.35
C ALA A 141 -10.27 29.76 16.87
N ASP A 142 -10.43 28.52 17.35
CA ASP A 142 -10.49 28.21 18.78
C ASP A 142 -9.11 27.83 19.36
N ILE A 143 -8.15 27.50 18.48
CA ILE A 143 -6.80 27.06 18.83
C ILE A 143 -5.82 28.24 18.77
N PHE A 144 -5.99 29.14 17.81
CA PHE A 144 -5.08 30.23 17.51
C PHE A 144 -5.76 31.58 17.67
N ASP A 145 -5.04 32.56 18.20
CA ASP A 145 -5.60 33.90 18.44
C ASP A 145 -5.60 34.77 17.17
N ASN A 146 -4.57 34.64 16.32
CA ASN A 146 -4.47 35.33 15.03
C ASN A 146 -3.91 34.38 13.96
N PRO A 147 -4.70 33.39 13.52
CA PRO A 147 -4.24 32.38 12.59
C PRO A 147 -3.93 32.96 11.21
N GLU A 148 -2.77 32.61 10.69
CA GLU A 148 -2.34 32.88 9.32
C GLU A 148 -1.98 31.54 8.67
N PHE A 149 -2.27 31.39 7.37
CA PHE A 149 -1.95 30.14 6.68
C PHE A 149 -0.44 30.04 6.44
N PHE A 150 0.13 31.06 5.79
CA PHE A 150 1.56 31.30 5.70
C PHE A 150 1.85 32.63 6.38
N LYS A 151 2.86 32.67 7.24
CA LYS A 151 3.29 33.92 7.88
C LYS A 151 4.54 34.48 7.21
N ASP A 152 5.57 33.65 7.08
CA ASP A 152 6.86 34.01 6.49
C ASP A 152 7.19 33.12 5.27
N GLY A 153 6.16 32.49 4.68
CA GLY A 153 6.29 31.46 3.65
C GLY A 153 6.54 30.06 4.24
N PRO A 154 6.42 28.98 3.46
CA PRO A 154 6.62 27.62 3.97
C PRO A 154 8.11 27.25 4.08
N GLY A 155 8.71 27.46 5.24
CA GLY A 155 10.11 27.12 5.53
C GLY A 155 10.31 25.66 5.98
N ALA A 156 11.54 25.14 5.85
CA ALA A 156 11.91 23.83 6.40
C ALA A 156 11.92 23.82 7.94
N ASP A 157 12.21 24.98 8.53
CA ASP A 157 12.31 25.27 9.96
C ASP A 157 10.93 25.36 10.64
N ASP A 158 9.88 25.66 9.86
CA ASP A 158 8.49 25.62 10.33
C ASP A 158 8.01 24.19 10.60
N ILE A 159 8.60 23.18 9.95
CA ILE A 159 8.10 21.81 10.01
C ILE A 159 8.48 21.14 11.33
N CYS A 160 7.47 20.84 12.16
CA CYS A 160 7.61 20.09 13.41
C CYS A 160 6.66 18.89 13.44
N GLN A 161 7.22 17.69 13.55
CA GLN A 161 6.46 16.45 13.67
C GLN A 161 5.62 16.38 14.95
N GLY A 162 4.42 15.81 14.80
CA GLY A 162 3.51 15.48 15.90
C GLY A 162 3.77 14.11 16.53
N SER A 163 2.70 13.47 16.99
CA SER A 163 2.72 12.17 17.67
C SER A 163 2.45 10.97 16.75
N THR A 164 2.55 11.13 15.43
CA THR A 164 2.38 10.05 14.42
C THR A 164 3.73 9.72 13.80
N GLY A 165 3.93 8.48 13.32
CA GLY A 165 5.18 8.04 12.68
C GLY A 165 5.28 8.40 11.19
N ASP A 166 4.81 9.57 10.80
CA ASP A 166 4.80 10.08 9.42
C ASP A 166 6.03 10.94 9.09
N CYS A 167 7.16 10.69 9.77
CA CYS A 167 8.40 11.46 9.57
C CYS A 167 8.85 11.53 8.12
N TRP A 168 8.62 10.47 7.35
CA TRP A 168 8.91 10.38 5.92
C TRP A 168 8.17 11.45 5.11
N PHE A 169 6.90 11.71 5.45
CA PHE A 169 6.08 12.73 4.80
C PHE A 169 6.54 14.14 5.16
N LEU A 170 6.90 14.37 6.43
CA LEU A 170 7.41 15.66 6.87
C LEU A 170 8.82 15.96 6.33
N ALA A 171 9.66 14.93 6.16
CA ALA A 171 10.91 15.03 5.42
C ALA A 171 10.66 15.37 3.94
N ALA A 172 9.63 14.78 3.32
CA ALA A 172 9.23 15.15 1.96
C ALA A 172 8.86 16.64 1.86
N LEU A 173 8.02 17.15 2.76
CA LEU A 173 7.68 18.58 2.80
C LEU A 173 8.91 19.47 3.06
N SER A 174 9.83 19.02 3.91
CA SER A 174 11.11 19.70 4.13
C SER A 174 11.90 19.78 2.83
N ALA A 175 11.85 18.76 1.96
CA ALA A 175 12.53 18.79 0.66
C ALA A 175 11.92 19.84 -0.26
N LEU A 176 10.59 19.92 -0.28
CA LEU A 176 9.87 20.91 -1.09
C LEU A 176 10.14 22.35 -0.63
N SER A 177 10.47 22.59 0.64
CA SER A 177 10.77 23.95 1.14
C SER A 177 11.97 24.62 0.45
N GLY A 178 12.88 23.84 -0.13
CA GLY A 178 13.96 24.35 -0.97
C GLY A 178 13.48 25.01 -2.27
N LYS A 179 12.19 24.79 -2.61
CA LYS A 179 11.43 25.41 -3.71
C LYS A 179 10.03 25.76 -3.20
N ALA A 180 9.94 26.80 -2.37
CA ALA A 180 8.70 27.18 -1.68
C ALA A 180 7.46 27.23 -2.59
N GLU A 181 7.62 27.57 -3.87
CA GLU A 181 6.54 27.56 -4.87
C GLU A 181 5.87 26.18 -5.05
N LEU A 182 6.55 25.08 -4.73
CA LEU A 182 5.97 23.74 -4.76
C LEU A 182 4.97 23.54 -3.62
N ILE A 183 5.27 24.03 -2.41
CA ILE A 183 4.35 23.93 -1.26
C ILE A 183 3.15 24.85 -1.49
N GLU A 184 3.38 26.07 -1.98
CA GLU A 184 2.32 27.02 -2.29
C GLU A 184 1.34 26.48 -3.35
N LYS A 185 1.83 25.68 -4.30
CA LYS A 185 1.00 25.01 -5.31
C LYS A 185 0.13 23.89 -4.75
N LEU A 186 0.39 23.37 -3.56
CA LEU A 186 -0.42 22.29 -3.01
C LEU A 186 -1.80 22.79 -2.57
N CYS A 187 -1.90 23.98 -1.95
CA CYS A 187 -3.16 24.59 -1.53
C CYS A 187 -3.66 25.59 -2.58
N VAL A 188 -4.58 25.15 -3.44
CA VAL A 188 -4.99 25.90 -4.64
C VAL A 188 -6.19 26.82 -4.42
N ALA A 189 -6.94 26.62 -3.33
CA ALA A 189 -8.09 27.44 -2.96
C ALA A 189 -8.38 27.32 -1.46
N ARG A 190 -8.76 28.41 -0.80
CA ARG A 190 -9.15 28.43 0.61
C ARG A 190 -10.07 29.60 0.93
N ASP A 191 -10.86 29.44 1.98
CA ASP A 191 -11.64 30.50 2.61
C ASP A 191 -11.64 30.26 4.13
N GLU A 192 -10.84 31.04 4.84
CA GLU A 192 -10.57 30.87 6.28
C GLU A 192 -11.80 31.17 7.13
N GLN A 193 -12.67 32.07 6.67
CA GLN A 193 -13.91 32.41 7.37
C GLN A 193 -14.89 31.22 7.34
N VAL A 194 -15.06 30.63 6.15
CA VAL A 194 -15.86 29.40 5.99
C VAL A 194 -15.15 28.19 6.61
N GLY A 195 -13.83 28.20 6.66
CA GLY A 195 -13.00 27.10 7.18
C GLY A 195 -12.89 25.95 6.18
N VAL A 196 -12.69 26.26 4.89
CA VAL A 196 -12.54 25.27 3.80
C VAL A 196 -11.22 25.47 3.05
N TYR A 197 -10.53 24.37 2.77
CA TYR A 197 -9.20 24.35 2.13
C TYR A 197 -9.15 23.25 1.08
N GLY A 198 -8.77 23.61 -0.14
CA GLY A 198 -8.64 22.71 -1.28
C GLY A 198 -7.17 22.47 -1.63
N PHE A 199 -6.80 21.19 -1.67
CA PHE A 199 -5.45 20.73 -1.97
C PHE A 199 -5.42 19.86 -3.23
N VAL A 200 -4.23 19.72 -3.81
CA VAL A 200 -3.96 18.87 -4.97
C VAL A 200 -2.74 17.98 -4.68
N PHE A 201 -2.88 16.68 -4.96
CA PHE A 201 -1.83 15.68 -4.76
C PHE A 201 -1.72 14.77 -6.00
N TYR A 202 -0.54 14.23 -6.22
CA TYR A 202 -0.29 13.22 -7.24
C TYR A 202 -0.59 11.83 -6.67
N ARG A 203 -1.39 11.04 -7.39
CA ARG A 203 -1.83 9.71 -6.99
C ARG A 203 -1.87 8.78 -8.20
N ASP A 204 -1.20 7.63 -8.13
CA ASP A 204 -1.28 6.55 -9.12
C ASP A 204 -1.18 7.06 -10.59
N GLY A 205 -0.30 8.03 -10.85
CA GLY A 205 -0.08 8.57 -12.20
C GLY A 205 -0.95 9.77 -12.61
N GLU A 206 -1.76 10.34 -11.72
CA GLU A 206 -2.61 11.50 -12.04
C GLU A 206 -2.70 12.49 -10.86
N TRP A 207 -3.00 13.75 -11.15
CA TRP A 207 -3.26 14.75 -10.11
C TRP A 207 -4.73 14.70 -9.68
N ILE A 208 -4.96 14.66 -8.38
CA ILE A 208 -6.29 14.61 -7.76
C ILE A 208 -6.47 15.78 -6.80
N SER A 209 -7.73 16.21 -6.61
CA SER A 209 -8.08 17.26 -5.66
C SER A 209 -8.81 16.72 -4.43
N VAL A 210 -8.49 17.28 -3.27
CA VAL A 210 -9.13 16.98 -1.98
C VAL A 210 -9.51 18.29 -1.28
N VAL A 211 -10.64 18.31 -0.59
CA VAL A 211 -11.09 19.46 0.19
C VAL A 211 -11.27 19.04 1.64
N VAL A 212 -10.78 19.84 2.59
CA VAL A 212 -10.89 19.58 4.04
C VAL A 212 -11.41 20.81 4.78
N ASP A 213 -11.97 20.57 5.97
CA ASP A 213 -12.29 21.64 6.93
C ASP A 213 -11.11 21.99 7.86
N ASP A 214 -11.23 23.07 8.63
CA ASP A 214 -10.23 23.56 9.59
C ASP A 214 -10.27 22.95 11.00
N ARG A 215 -10.91 21.78 11.19
CA ARG A 215 -10.83 21.09 12.49
C ARG A 215 -9.52 20.34 12.64
N LEU A 216 -8.77 20.61 13.70
CA LEU A 216 -7.49 19.98 14.03
C LEU A 216 -7.53 19.35 15.42
N CYS A 217 -6.77 18.28 15.61
CA CYS A 217 -6.76 17.53 16.86
C CYS A 217 -5.66 17.98 17.80
N LEU A 218 -6.00 18.03 19.09
CA LEU A 218 -5.14 18.47 20.18
C LEU A 218 -4.62 17.28 20.97
N LYS A 219 -3.45 17.44 21.57
CA LYS A 219 -2.87 16.45 22.51
C LYS A 219 -3.71 16.26 23.77
N ARG A 220 -4.59 17.22 24.10
CA ARG A 220 -5.38 17.20 25.34
C ARG A 220 -6.87 17.41 25.08
N GLY A 221 -7.68 16.66 25.83
CA GLY A 221 -9.13 16.78 25.83
C GLY A 221 -9.64 18.05 26.54
N ASP A 222 -10.89 18.40 26.23
CA ASP A 222 -11.62 19.46 26.94
C ASP A 222 -12.17 18.99 28.28
N ASP A 223 -12.53 17.70 28.38
CA ASP A 223 -13.05 17.06 29.58
C ASP A 223 -11.93 16.72 30.58
N VAL A 224 -12.23 16.89 31.87
CA VAL A 224 -11.36 16.54 33.00
C VAL A 224 -11.26 15.01 33.17
N TYR A 225 -12.22 14.25 32.61
CA TYR A 225 -12.32 12.79 32.78
C TYR A 225 -11.80 11.94 31.59
N MET A 226 -11.40 12.57 30.47
CA MET A 226 -10.99 11.85 29.25
C MET A 226 -9.53 12.16 28.89
N TYR A 227 -8.59 11.50 29.55
CA TYR A 227 -7.17 11.53 29.19
C TYR A 227 -6.72 10.14 28.73
N PRO A 228 -6.29 9.96 27.47
CA PRO A 228 -5.43 8.83 27.12
C PRO A 228 -4.07 9.00 27.82
N THR A 229 -3.65 7.90 28.40
CA THR A 229 -2.38 7.53 29.05
C THR A 229 -1.13 8.38 28.76
N GLU A 230 -0.47 8.74 29.87
CA GLU A 230 0.87 9.31 30.04
C GLU A 230 1.91 8.96 28.96
N TYR A 231 2.69 9.96 28.54
CA TYR A 231 4.14 9.79 28.32
C TYR A 231 4.89 11.06 28.78
N MET A 232 5.77 10.88 29.78
CA MET A 232 6.82 11.81 30.22
C MET A 232 8.17 11.13 29.98
N VAL A 233 9.17 11.83 29.39
CA VAL A 233 10.63 11.61 29.62
C VAL A 233 11.43 12.72 28.87
N ASN A 234 12.63 13.20 29.24
CA ASN A 234 13.56 13.08 30.38
C ASN A 234 14.50 14.33 30.29
N VAL A 235 14.95 14.97 31.38
CA VAL A 235 15.96 16.08 31.32
C VAL A 235 17.07 15.88 32.36
N PRO A 236 18.35 15.75 31.95
CA PRO A 236 19.47 15.67 32.88
C PRO A 236 19.66 16.98 33.68
N GLY A 237 19.80 16.87 35.00
CA GLY A 237 20.17 18.00 35.89
C GLY A 237 19.01 18.69 36.62
N TRP A 238 17.77 18.29 36.35
CA TRP A 238 16.60 18.61 37.17
C TRP A 238 16.12 17.35 37.89
N THR A 239 15.55 17.48 39.09
CA THR A 239 14.93 16.33 39.77
C THR A 239 13.86 15.72 38.90
N ASP A 240 14.15 14.50 38.44
CA ASP A 240 13.17 13.49 38.10
C ASP A 240 12.08 13.45 39.18
N VAL A 241 10.83 13.65 38.79
CA VAL A 241 9.71 13.05 39.51
C VAL A 241 8.76 12.45 38.49
N LEU A 242 9.07 11.23 38.08
CA LEU A 242 8.06 10.18 37.92
C LEU A 242 8.22 9.31 39.15
N THR A 243 7.16 8.97 39.88
CA THR A 243 7.05 7.62 40.44
C THR A 243 5.62 7.26 40.84
N ASP A 244 5.24 6.08 40.34
CA ASP A 244 4.23 5.15 40.85
C ASP A 244 2.75 5.37 40.49
N GLY A 245 2.35 4.60 39.47
CA GLY A 245 1.30 3.60 39.58
C GLY A 245 -0.07 4.04 40.11
N LEU A 246 -1.05 4.09 39.21
CA LEU A 246 -2.49 4.09 39.54
C LEU A 246 -2.91 5.17 40.56
N THR A 247 -2.70 6.45 40.24
CA THR A 247 -3.54 7.51 40.80
C THR A 247 -4.15 8.36 39.69
N PRO A 248 -5.48 8.60 39.69
CA PRO A 248 -6.16 9.33 38.60
C PRO A 248 -5.57 10.74 38.41
N GLY A 249 -5.17 11.05 37.16
CA GLY A 249 -4.65 12.34 36.71
C GLY A 249 -5.61 13.54 36.83
N GLU A 250 -6.71 13.41 37.56
CA GLU A 250 -7.71 14.45 37.83
C GLU A 250 -7.16 15.57 38.75
N TYR A 251 -6.23 15.25 39.65
CA TYR A 251 -5.83 16.15 40.74
C TYR A 251 -4.76 17.20 40.37
N TYR A 252 -3.91 16.94 39.37
CA TYR A 252 -2.80 17.84 39.03
C TYR A 252 -3.18 18.91 38.00
N LEU A 253 -4.00 18.57 37.00
CA LEU A 253 -4.40 19.53 35.97
C LEU A 253 -5.40 20.56 36.48
N THR A 254 -6.33 20.15 37.36
CA THR A 254 -7.27 21.07 38.02
C THR A 254 -6.59 22.09 38.93
N LYS A 255 -5.37 21.80 39.40
CA LYS A 255 -4.52 22.72 40.16
C LYS A 255 -3.68 23.67 39.31
N LEU A 256 -3.53 23.41 38.01
CA LEU A 256 -2.87 24.37 37.13
C LEU A 256 -3.73 25.63 37.02
N PRO A 257 -3.13 26.83 37.18
CA PRO A 257 -3.75 28.10 36.85
C PRO A 257 -4.50 28.03 35.51
N LYS A 258 -5.66 28.68 35.43
CA LYS A 258 -6.50 28.68 34.22
C LYS A 258 -5.71 29.03 32.96
N ALA A 259 -4.83 30.03 33.05
CA ALA A 259 -3.97 30.44 31.96
C ALA A 259 -3.01 29.32 31.48
N GLN A 260 -2.42 28.55 32.40
CA GLN A 260 -1.56 27.42 32.04
C GLN A 260 -2.37 26.28 31.40
N ARG A 261 -3.57 26.00 31.89
CA ARG A 261 -4.48 25.03 31.24
C ARG A 261 -4.90 25.46 29.83
N GLU A 262 -5.19 26.75 29.64
CA GLU A 262 -5.54 27.31 28.33
C GLU A 262 -4.34 27.29 27.38
N SER A 263 -3.12 27.54 27.87
CA SER A 263 -1.90 27.46 27.06
C SER A 263 -1.60 26.06 26.52
N LEU A 264 -2.08 25.01 27.21
CA LEU A 264 -1.94 23.62 26.76
C LEU A 264 -2.96 23.22 25.68
N ARG A 265 -3.91 24.11 25.37
CA ARG A 265 -5.01 23.90 24.41
C ARG A 265 -4.99 24.91 23.26
N LYS A 266 -4.01 25.82 23.24
CA LYS A 266 -3.85 26.88 22.25
C LYS A 266 -2.46 26.83 21.62
N GLY A 267 -2.36 27.34 20.40
CA GLY A 267 -1.12 27.43 19.65
C GLY A 267 -0.61 26.10 19.12
N SER A 268 0.49 26.17 18.36
CA SER A 268 1.04 25.06 17.60
C SER A 268 1.42 23.85 18.46
N THR A 269 1.98 24.08 19.64
CA THR A 269 2.43 23.01 20.55
C THR A 269 1.30 22.15 21.11
N ALA A 270 0.06 22.66 21.10
CA ALA A 270 -1.14 21.94 21.55
C ALA A 270 -1.64 20.91 20.53
N LEU A 271 -1.25 21.03 19.25
CA LEU A 271 -1.65 20.09 18.19
C LEU A 271 -1.06 18.70 18.44
N TYR A 272 -1.85 17.66 18.14
CA TYR A 272 -1.44 16.26 18.26
C TYR A 272 -0.58 15.80 17.08
N PHE A 273 -0.98 16.19 15.87
CA PHE A 273 -0.26 15.90 14.64
C PHE A 273 0.76 17.00 14.32
N ALA A 274 1.19 17.14 13.06
CA ALA A 274 2.18 18.12 12.67
C ALA A 274 1.75 19.56 13.03
N SER A 275 2.74 20.42 13.24
CA SER A 275 2.51 21.81 13.65
C SER A 275 3.61 22.72 13.13
N CYS A 276 3.28 23.98 12.84
CA CYS A 276 4.29 24.96 12.48
C CYS A 276 5.07 25.41 13.72
N ARG A 277 6.41 25.53 13.62
CA ARG A 277 7.25 26.18 14.66
C ARG A 277 6.79 27.62 14.88
N THR A 278 6.53 28.34 13.80
CA THR A 278 6.05 29.72 13.83
C THR A 278 4.66 29.82 14.48
N PRO A 279 4.49 30.61 15.56
CA PRO A 279 3.21 30.73 16.25
C PRO A 279 2.11 31.31 15.37
N ASN A 280 0.93 30.69 15.44
CA ASN A 280 -0.27 31.01 14.65
C ASN A 280 -0.19 30.69 13.16
N GLU A 281 0.85 30.01 12.70
CA GLU A 281 0.90 29.51 11.34
C GLU A 281 0.19 28.13 11.23
N THR A 282 -0.55 27.91 10.14
CA THR A 282 -1.52 26.81 10.05
C THR A 282 -1.48 25.96 8.78
N TRP A 283 -0.60 26.25 7.80
CA TRP A 283 -0.55 25.49 6.54
C TRP A 283 -0.23 24.00 6.76
N LEU A 284 0.77 23.70 7.61
CA LEU A 284 1.27 22.34 7.80
C LEU A 284 0.22 21.37 8.35
N PRO A 285 -0.45 21.66 9.49
CA PRO A 285 -1.47 20.73 10.03
C PRO A 285 -2.65 20.52 9.08
N LEU A 286 -3.02 21.53 8.29
CA LEU A 286 -4.10 21.41 7.30
C LEU A 286 -3.67 20.55 6.10
N LEU A 287 -2.43 20.70 5.66
CA LEU A 287 -1.86 19.94 4.55
C LEU A 287 -1.70 18.46 4.94
N GLU A 288 -1.16 18.17 6.13
CA GLU A 288 -1.06 16.81 6.67
C GLU A 288 -2.44 16.16 6.80
N LYS A 289 -3.46 16.90 7.28
CA LYS A 289 -4.85 16.42 7.30
C LYS A 289 -5.37 16.07 5.91
N ALA A 290 -5.12 16.91 4.92
CA ALA A 290 -5.52 16.66 3.54
C ALA A 290 -4.82 15.43 2.96
N TYR A 291 -3.53 15.26 3.27
CA TYR A 291 -2.74 14.10 2.88
C TYR A 291 -3.28 12.81 3.53
N ALA A 292 -3.59 12.84 4.83
CA ALA A 292 -4.24 11.74 5.54
C ALA A 292 -5.61 11.40 4.93
N LYS A 293 -6.44 12.40 4.58
CA LYS A 293 -7.73 12.18 3.91
C LYS A 293 -7.56 11.46 2.56
N VAL A 294 -6.57 11.85 1.75
CA VAL A 294 -6.29 11.20 0.46
C VAL A 294 -5.90 9.73 0.62
N HIS A 295 -5.13 9.42 1.67
CA HIS A 295 -4.71 8.06 2.03
C HIS A 295 -5.79 7.27 2.80
N GLY A 296 -6.81 7.96 3.31
CA GLY A 296 -8.00 7.39 3.90
C GLY A 296 -8.11 7.63 5.40
N ASP A 297 -6.98 7.74 6.13
CA ASP A 297 -6.87 8.08 7.55
C ASP A 297 -5.43 8.42 7.94
N TYR A 298 -5.25 8.94 9.17
CA TYR A 298 -3.93 9.24 9.72
C TYR A 298 -3.05 8.00 9.96
N GLN A 299 -3.61 6.83 10.26
CA GLN A 299 -2.81 5.61 10.40
C GLN A 299 -2.23 5.15 9.06
N ALA A 300 -2.94 5.39 7.95
CA ALA A 300 -2.49 5.01 6.61
C ALA A 300 -1.21 5.74 6.16
N ILE A 301 -0.87 6.88 6.79
CA ILE A 301 0.36 7.64 6.51
C ILE A 301 1.48 7.37 7.54
N ASP A 302 1.27 6.43 8.46
CA ASP A 302 2.29 5.98 9.42
C ASP A 302 3.32 5.08 8.72
N GLY A 303 4.60 5.48 8.77
CA GLY A 303 5.71 4.76 8.15
C GLY A 303 5.78 4.89 6.62
N GLY A 304 6.96 5.21 6.11
CA GLY A 304 7.21 5.33 4.67
C GLY A 304 8.61 5.82 4.34
N PHE A 305 8.82 6.17 3.07
CA PHE A 305 10.09 6.67 2.57
C PHE A 305 9.93 8.09 2.02
N PRO A 306 10.82 9.04 2.35
CA PRO A 306 10.69 10.43 1.89
C PRO A 306 10.46 10.57 0.39
N GLY A 307 11.14 9.73 -0.42
CA GLY A 307 10.95 9.71 -1.87
C GLY A 307 9.49 9.53 -2.29
N GLU A 308 8.75 8.66 -1.62
CA GLU A 308 7.32 8.44 -1.88
C GLU A 308 6.48 9.70 -1.62
N GLY A 309 6.78 10.40 -0.53
CA GLY A 309 6.05 11.61 -0.17
C GLY A 309 6.32 12.72 -1.18
N ILE A 310 7.57 12.84 -1.63
CA ILE A 310 7.95 13.82 -2.64
C ILE A 310 7.28 13.48 -3.98
N GLU A 311 7.18 12.20 -4.36
CA GLU A 311 6.41 11.79 -5.55
C GLU A 311 4.95 12.25 -5.46
N ASP A 312 4.27 11.99 -4.33
CA ASP A 312 2.87 12.37 -4.13
C ASP A 312 2.65 13.89 -4.11
N LEU A 313 3.67 14.66 -3.74
CA LEU A 313 3.60 16.12 -3.66
C LEU A 313 4.02 16.81 -4.97
N THR A 314 4.76 16.14 -5.85
CA THR A 314 5.38 16.78 -7.03
C THR A 314 5.09 16.10 -8.37
N GLY A 315 4.62 14.86 -8.38
CA GLY A 315 4.57 14.02 -9.57
C GLY A 315 5.95 13.61 -10.10
N GLY A 316 7.02 13.83 -9.32
CA GLY A 316 8.38 13.40 -9.62
C GLY A 316 8.54 11.88 -9.63
N VAL A 317 9.77 11.43 -9.91
CA VAL A 317 10.14 10.00 -9.82
C VAL A 317 11.32 9.82 -8.88
N SER A 318 11.10 9.08 -7.82
CA SER A 318 12.09 8.74 -6.80
C SER A 318 12.94 7.57 -7.24
N THR A 319 14.25 7.74 -7.13
CA THR A 319 15.25 6.71 -7.34
C THR A 319 15.95 6.44 -6.01
N TYR A 320 15.66 5.28 -5.43
CA TYR A 320 16.34 4.83 -4.21
C TYR A 320 17.79 4.40 -4.52
N LEU A 321 18.73 4.91 -3.74
CA LEU A 321 20.16 4.67 -3.84
C LEU A 321 20.69 4.20 -2.49
N LYS A 322 21.34 3.04 -2.48
CA LYS A 322 22.10 2.58 -1.33
C LYS A 322 23.52 3.09 -1.41
N ASN A 323 24.07 3.58 -0.31
CA ASN A 323 25.41 4.13 -0.26
C ASN A 323 26.49 3.15 -0.77
N GLU A 324 26.35 1.86 -0.47
CA GLU A 324 27.26 0.76 -0.85
C GLU A 324 27.19 0.42 -2.35
N ASP A 325 26.06 0.69 -3.00
CA ASP A 325 25.80 0.36 -4.41
C ASP A 325 26.16 1.51 -5.37
N ILE A 326 26.65 2.64 -4.85
CA ILE A 326 27.07 3.78 -5.68
C ILE A 326 28.40 3.45 -6.36
N LEU A 327 28.33 3.28 -7.69
CA LEU A 327 29.52 3.04 -8.52
C LEU A 327 30.45 4.25 -8.60
N ASP A 328 29.88 5.45 -8.78
CA ASP A 328 30.62 6.70 -8.99
C ASP A 328 30.09 7.77 -8.02
N ARG A 329 30.90 8.07 -7.01
CA ARG A 329 30.57 9.05 -5.96
C ARG A 329 30.68 10.49 -6.45
N ASP A 330 31.51 10.77 -7.45
CA ASP A 330 31.62 12.11 -8.03
C ASP A 330 30.43 12.42 -8.94
N ARG A 331 29.92 11.42 -9.66
CA ARG A 331 28.63 11.53 -10.33
C ARG A 331 27.50 11.80 -9.35
N LEU A 332 27.41 11.06 -8.23
CA LEU A 332 26.41 11.34 -7.21
C LEU A 332 26.55 12.76 -6.66
N TRP A 333 27.77 13.20 -6.38
CA TRP A 333 28.03 14.57 -5.92
C TRP A 333 27.52 15.62 -6.92
N SER A 334 27.76 15.38 -8.22
CA SER A 334 27.25 16.25 -9.29
C SER A 334 25.72 16.32 -9.30
N GLU A 335 25.04 15.19 -9.04
CA GLU A 335 23.59 15.14 -8.90
C GLU A 335 23.10 15.88 -7.63
N LEU A 336 23.79 15.73 -6.50
CA LEU A 336 23.50 16.45 -5.25
C LEU A 336 23.63 17.97 -5.40
N MET A 337 24.60 18.45 -6.19
CA MET A 337 24.75 19.88 -6.51
C MET A 337 23.59 20.45 -7.35
N CYS A 338 22.72 19.59 -7.89
CA CYS A 338 21.47 19.94 -8.56
C CYS A 338 20.24 19.89 -7.64
N VAL A 339 20.42 19.79 -6.32
CA VAL A 339 19.33 19.93 -5.34
C VAL A 339 18.58 21.26 -5.52
N ASN A 340 17.25 21.22 -5.38
CA ASN A 340 16.30 22.32 -5.62
C ASN A 340 16.26 22.84 -7.06
N LYS A 341 16.99 22.20 -7.99
CA LYS A 341 16.94 22.48 -9.43
C LYS A 341 16.21 21.34 -10.12
N ASP A 342 16.97 20.33 -10.54
CA ASP A 342 16.49 19.15 -11.26
C ASP A 342 16.01 18.05 -10.31
N PHE A 343 16.53 18.07 -9.07
CA PHE A 343 16.28 17.03 -8.09
C PHE A 343 15.88 17.59 -6.72
N LEU A 344 15.07 16.81 -6.02
CA LEU A 344 14.91 16.88 -4.57
C LEU A 344 15.49 15.60 -3.96
N PHE A 345 15.87 15.67 -2.68
CA PHE A 345 16.54 14.57 -2.01
C PHE A 345 15.98 14.30 -0.63
N GLY A 346 15.60 13.05 -0.40
CA GLY A 346 15.41 12.48 0.93
C GLY A 346 16.59 11.59 1.30
N CYS A 347 16.75 11.29 2.57
CA CYS A 347 17.68 10.27 3.03
C CYS A 347 17.18 9.58 4.29
N GLY A 348 17.71 8.39 4.54
CA GLY A 348 17.35 7.55 5.67
C GLY A 348 18.59 7.05 6.39
N SER A 349 18.55 7.08 7.72
CA SER A 349 19.53 6.40 8.55
C SER A 349 19.19 4.91 8.64
N ARG A 350 20.21 4.07 8.81
CA ARG A 350 20.02 2.61 8.90
C ARG A 350 19.14 2.25 10.11
N ARG A 351 18.19 1.32 9.92
CA ARG A 351 17.41 0.73 11.02
C ARG A 351 18.33 0.05 12.04
N GLY A 352 18.14 0.32 13.33
CA GLY A 352 18.91 -0.23 14.44
C GLY A 352 18.28 0.13 15.79
N ARG A 353 18.88 -0.29 16.90
CA ARG A 353 18.50 0.20 18.24
C ARG A 353 19.29 1.47 18.55
N ASP A 354 18.63 2.47 19.16
CA ASP A 354 19.21 3.77 19.57
C ASP A 354 20.27 3.68 20.70
N SER A 355 20.80 2.49 20.95
CA SER A 355 21.80 2.22 22.00
C SER A 355 23.11 1.70 21.41
N ASP A 356 23.36 1.94 20.12
CA ASP A 356 24.63 1.62 19.46
C ASP A 356 25.66 2.72 19.83
N PRO A 357 26.93 2.40 20.11
CA PRO A 357 27.96 3.41 20.36
C PRO A 357 28.11 4.47 19.25
N GLN A 358 27.63 4.22 18.04
CA GLN A 358 27.56 5.22 16.95
C GLN A 358 26.47 6.29 17.14
N ASP A 359 25.51 6.08 18.05
CA ASP A 359 24.41 7.02 18.33
C ASP A 359 24.87 8.21 19.18
N ASP A 360 26.08 8.10 19.75
CA ASP A 360 26.82 9.19 20.37
C ASP A 360 27.12 10.33 19.37
N GLU A 361 26.88 10.14 18.06
CA GLU A 361 27.08 11.16 17.02
C GLU A 361 25.85 12.02 16.66
N GLY A 362 24.72 11.86 17.37
CA GLY A 362 23.60 12.81 17.37
C GLY A 362 22.54 12.63 16.27
N PHE A 363 22.61 11.58 15.44
CA PHE A 363 21.57 11.25 14.46
C PHE A 363 20.62 10.16 14.99
N VAL A 364 19.38 10.14 14.49
CA VAL A 364 18.32 9.20 14.88
C VAL A 364 18.29 8.03 13.90
N ARG A 365 18.22 6.79 14.40
CA ARG A 365 18.16 5.58 13.55
C ARG A 365 16.76 5.28 13.02
N GLY A 366 16.70 4.65 11.85
CA GLY A 366 15.43 4.27 11.22
C GLY A 366 14.50 5.45 10.96
N HIS A 367 15.07 6.64 10.74
CA HIS A 367 14.36 7.91 10.63
C HIS A 367 14.66 8.60 9.30
N ALA A 368 13.69 9.39 8.86
CA ALA A 368 13.72 10.12 7.61
C ALA A 368 14.36 11.50 7.79
N TYR A 369 15.22 11.88 6.86
CA TYR A 369 15.91 13.15 6.78
C TYR A 369 15.80 13.71 5.36
N THR A 370 16.20 14.97 5.21
CA THR A 370 16.16 15.68 3.93
C THR A 370 17.49 16.36 3.66
N ILE A 371 17.95 16.31 2.41
CA ILE A 371 19.09 17.13 1.97
C ILE A 371 18.53 18.43 1.38
N LEU A 372 18.78 19.54 2.07
CA LEU A 372 18.28 20.86 1.67
C LEU A 372 19.22 21.57 0.70
N GLU A 373 20.53 21.38 0.86
CA GLU A 373 21.53 22.12 0.08
C GLU A 373 22.83 21.33 -0.03
N ALA A 374 23.56 21.52 -1.14
CA ALA A 374 24.91 21.01 -1.34
C ALA A 374 25.85 22.18 -1.67
N ARG A 375 27.02 22.21 -1.03
CA ARG A 375 28.03 23.25 -1.20
C ARG A 375 29.41 22.65 -1.40
N GLU A 376 30.15 23.20 -2.35
CA GLU A 376 31.54 22.89 -2.60
C GLU A 376 32.39 24.16 -2.37
N ILE A 377 33.37 24.07 -1.47
CA ILE A 377 34.25 25.19 -1.11
C ILE A 377 35.69 24.67 -1.12
N GLY A 378 36.39 24.90 -2.23
CA GLY A 378 37.69 24.26 -2.48
C GLY A 378 37.50 22.75 -2.56
N ASP A 379 38.28 21.99 -1.79
CA ASP A 379 38.16 20.52 -1.73
C ASP A 379 37.04 20.04 -0.78
N LEU A 380 36.38 20.96 -0.07
CA LEU A 380 35.37 20.63 0.93
C LEU A 380 33.99 20.48 0.29
N LYS A 381 33.42 19.28 0.40
CA LYS A 381 32.07 18.92 -0.03
C LYS A 381 31.14 18.79 1.18
N LEU A 382 30.17 19.69 1.33
CA LEU A 382 29.24 19.74 2.47
C LEU A 382 27.78 19.63 2.02
N LEU A 383 26.97 18.98 2.85
CA LEU A 383 25.53 18.88 2.71
C LEU A 383 24.84 19.52 3.91
N LYS A 384 23.77 20.29 3.65
CA LYS A 384 22.84 20.78 4.67
C LYS A 384 21.70 19.80 4.78
N VAL A 385 21.53 19.19 5.95
CA VAL A 385 20.57 18.13 6.22
C VAL A 385 19.55 18.57 7.28
N ARG A 386 18.33 18.08 7.16
CA ARG A 386 17.20 18.44 8.02
C ARG A 386 16.57 17.20 8.67
N ASN A 387 16.41 17.25 10.00
CA ASN A 387 15.59 16.35 10.79
C ASN A 387 14.15 16.88 10.92
N PRO A 388 13.11 16.24 10.37
CA PRO A 388 11.73 16.75 10.41
C PRO A 388 11.11 16.88 11.82
N TRP A 389 11.77 16.40 12.88
CA TRP A 389 11.35 16.65 14.27
C TRP A 389 11.50 18.10 14.70
N GLY A 390 12.30 18.91 13.99
CA GLY A 390 12.60 20.27 14.44
C GLY A 390 13.56 20.32 15.62
N LYS A 391 14.30 19.24 15.86
CA LYS A 391 15.28 19.11 16.95
C LYS A 391 16.15 17.89 16.70
N THR A 392 17.18 17.70 17.51
CA THR A 392 18.12 16.57 17.46
C THR A 392 18.94 16.57 16.18
N GLU A 393 20.22 16.90 16.36
CA GLU A 393 21.14 17.21 15.28
C GLU A 393 22.44 16.41 15.39
N TRP A 394 23.08 16.23 14.23
CA TRP A 394 24.45 15.76 14.12
C TRP A 394 25.38 16.52 15.06
N ASN A 395 26.28 15.82 15.76
CA ASN A 395 27.22 16.45 16.69
C ASN A 395 28.71 16.28 16.29
N GLY A 396 28.97 15.68 15.12
CA GLY A 396 30.31 15.52 14.57
C GLY A 396 30.80 16.78 13.85
N ALA A 397 31.72 16.60 12.89
CA ALA A 397 32.29 17.72 12.14
C ALA A 397 31.21 18.50 11.36
N TRP A 398 31.26 19.84 11.44
CA TRP A 398 30.28 20.80 10.89
C TRP A 398 28.91 20.85 11.58
N SER A 399 28.76 20.17 12.72
CA SER A 399 27.64 20.41 13.65
C SER A 399 27.66 21.80 14.27
N ASP A 400 26.58 22.21 14.92
CA ASP A 400 26.48 23.48 15.64
C ASP A 400 27.57 23.69 16.71
N GLY A 401 28.03 22.62 17.36
CA GLY A 401 29.10 22.66 18.37
C GLY A 401 30.53 22.52 17.81
N SER A 402 30.67 22.41 16.50
CA SER A 402 31.91 22.00 15.84
C SER A 402 33.00 23.09 15.85
N LYS A 403 34.25 22.70 16.09
CA LYS A 403 35.43 23.61 16.04
C LYS A 403 35.83 24.04 14.62
N GLU A 404 35.21 23.43 13.62
CA GLU A 404 35.41 23.61 12.18
C GLU A 404 34.85 24.97 11.71
N TRP A 405 33.92 25.55 12.48
CA TRP A 405 33.35 26.86 12.20
C TRP A 405 34.36 27.98 12.39
N ASN A 406 34.39 28.87 11.40
CA ASN A 406 35.09 30.15 11.47
C ASN A 406 34.23 31.23 10.79
N ALA A 407 34.61 32.51 10.96
CA ALA A 407 33.83 33.64 10.46
C ALA A 407 33.60 33.58 8.92
N GLU A 408 34.58 33.07 8.17
CA GLU A 408 34.48 32.90 6.72
C GLU A 408 33.43 31.83 6.36
N MET A 409 33.48 30.68 7.03
CA MET A 409 32.57 29.56 6.78
C MET A 409 31.13 29.86 7.20
N LEU A 410 30.92 30.58 8.31
CA LEU A 410 29.59 31.03 8.72
C LEU A 410 28.94 31.91 7.65
N THR A 411 29.73 32.81 7.05
CA THR A 411 29.25 33.67 5.96
C THR A 411 28.99 32.88 4.69
N LYS A 412 29.88 31.96 4.31
CA LYS A 412 29.76 31.16 3.08
C LYS A 412 28.58 30.18 3.11
N LEU A 413 28.30 29.60 4.27
CA LEU A 413 27.27 28.56 4.44
C LEU A 413 25.95 29.11 5.00
N ASN A 414 25.90 30.39 5.35
CA ASN A 414 24.71 31.05 5.91
C ASN A 414 24.04 30.21 7.01
N HIS A 415 24.85 29.77 7.98
CA HIS A 415 24.43 28.88 9.05
C HIS A 415 24.01 29.68 10.29
N THR A 416 22.94 29.24 10.94
CA THR A 416 22.43 29.79 12.19
C THR A 416 22.48 28.67 13.23
N PHE A 417 23.03 28.98 14.40
CA PHE A 417 23.11 28.01 15.50
C PHE A 417 21.78 27.87 16.24
N GLY A 418 21.42 26.66 16.62
CA GLY A 418 20.28 26.33 17.48
C GLY A 418 19.75 24.92 17.21
N ASP A 419 19.06 24.33 18.19
CA ASP A 419 18.40 23.02 18.01
C ASP A 419 17.10 23.19 17.21
N ASP A 420 17.26 23.47 15.93
CA ASP A 420 16.17 23.60 14.96
C ASP A 420 16.01 22.36 14.10
N GLY A 421 16.97 21.43 14.16
CA GLY A 421 17.11 20.19 13.41
C GLY A 421 17.77 20.36 12.04
N ILE A 422 18.49 21.46 11.79
CA ILE A 422 19.22 21.74 10.54
C ILE A 422 20.72 21.80 10.82
N PHE A 423 21.49 20.94 10.18
CA PHE A 423 22.94 20.89 10.39
C PHE A 423 23.70 20.70 9.07
N TRP A 424 24.99 21.05 9.09
CA TRP A 424 25.91 20.73 8.02
C TRP A 424 26.67 19.45 8.33
N ILE A 425 26.97 18.68 7.30
CA ILE A 425 27.76 17.43 7.39
C ILE A 425 28.66 17.30 6.17
N SER A 426 29.84 16.70 6.34
CA SER A 426 30.72 16.40 5.21
C SER A 426 30.11 15.31 4.31
N PHE A 427 30.37 15.36 3.00
CA PHE A 427 29.90 14.31 2.08
C PHE A 427 30.41 12.91 2.46
N THR A 428 31.63 12.85 3.01
CA THR A 428 32.23 11.60 3.50
C THR A 428 31.48 11.03 4.70
N ASP A 429 31.18 11.87 5.70
CA ASP A 429 30.42 11.45 6.88
C ASP A 429 28.98 11.14 6.51
N PHE A 430 28.38 11.90 5.61
CA PHE A 430 27.05 11.62 5.09
C PHE A 430 26.96 10.19 4.53
N LEU A 431 27.88 9.79 3.65
CA LEU A 431 27.90 8.43 3.11
C LEU A 431 28.16 7.35 4.16
N LYS A 432 28.74 7.70 5.31
CA LYS A 432 28.99 6.77 6.43
C LYS A 432 27.74 6.51 7.26
N TYR A 433 26.94 7.55 7.54
CA TYR A 433 25.80 7.46 8.47
C TYR A 433 24.44 7.32 7.79
N TYR A 434 24.30 7.86 6.58
CA TYR A 434 23.08 7.77 5.80
C TYR A 434 23.22 6.67 4.76
N TYR A 435 22.51 5.58 5.00
CA TYR A 435 22.57 4.37 4.17
C TYR A 435 21.71 4.51 2.91
N GLU A 436 20.62 5.26 3.03
CA GLU A 436 19.57 5.37 2.03
C GLU A 436 19.50 6.81 1.51
N ILE A 437 19.48 6.97 0.20
CA ILE A 437 19.31 8.25 -0.47
C ILE A 437 18.17 8.12 -1.47
N ASP A 438 17.13 8.92 -1.28
CA ASP A 438 16.07 9.08 -2.27
C ASP A 438 16.45 10.25 -3.18
N ARG A 439 16.70 9.98 -4.47
CA ARG A 439 16.91 11.01 -5.49
C ARG A 439 15.65 11.16 -6.33
N ILE A 440 14.97 12.29 -6.24
CA ILE A 440 13.69 12.50 -6.90
C ILE A 440 13.87 13.46 -8.07
N ARG A 441 13.64 12.99 -9.29
CA ARG A 441 13.64 13.83 -10.48
C ARG A 441 12.34 14.61 -10.59
N LEU A 442 12.46 15.93 -10.73
CA LEU A 442 11.35 16.82 -11.03
C LEU A 442 11.09 16.88 -12.55
N PHE A 443 9.83 17.07 -12.93
CA PHE A 443 9.42 17.19 -14.33
C PHE A 443 8.82 18.56 -14.60
N GLY A 444 9.51 19.35 -15.43
CA GLY A 444 9.00 20.61 -15.95
C GLY A 444 8.19 20.46 -17.25
N PRO A 445 7.78 21.58 -17.87
CA PRO A 445 7.00 21.60 -19.11
C PRO A 445 7.74 21.00 -20.32
N GLU A 446 9.05 20.81 -20.24
CA GLU A 446 9.87 20.15 -21.24
C GLU A 446 9.64 18.63 -21.31
N TRP A 447 9.06 18.03 -20.26
CA TRP A 447 8.77 16.60 -20.21
C TRP A 447 7.38 16.27 -20.73
N THR A 448 7.25 15.06 -21.26
CA THR A 448 5.97 14.48 -21.64
C THR A 448 5.77 13.16 -20.91
N VAL A 449 4.66 13.03 -20.19
CA VAL A 449 4.31 11.82 -19.47
C VAL A 449 3.44 10.95 -20.36
N SER A 450 3.74 9.66 -20.40
CA SER A 450 2.94 8.65 -21.09
C SER A 450 2.79 7.43 -20.18
N GLN A 451 1.57 6.99 -19.97
CA GLN A 451 1.27 5.88 -19.06
C GLN A 451 0.34 4.85 -19.69
N GLN A 452 0.46 3.60 -19.24
CA GLN A 452 -0.41 2.50 -19.63
C GLN A 452 -0.56 1.51 -18.47
N TRP A 453 -1.79 1.16 -18.13
CA TRP A 453 -2.12 0.30 -17.01
C TRP A 453 -2.75 -1.02 -17.48
N THR A 454 -2.44 -2.11 -16.80
CA THR A 454 -3.05 -3.43 -17.02
C THR A 454 -3.00 -4.25 -15.75
N ALA A 455 -3.98 -5.13 -15.56
CA ALA A 455 -3.94 -6.18 -14.55
C ALA A 455 -3.33 -7.46 -15.15
N VAL A 456 -2.56 -8.19 -14.36
CA VAL A 456 -1.91 -9.44 -14.77
C VAL A 456 -2.10 -10.53 -13.72
N ASN A 457 -2.08 -11.78 -14.15
CA ASN A 457 -1.95 -12.91 -13.23
C ASN A 457 -0.46 -13.10 -12.93
N VAL A 458 -0.05 -12.92 -11.68
CA VAL A 458 1.36 -13.05 -11.29
C VAL A 458 1.75 -14.53 -11.17
N PRO A 459 2.76 -15.00 -11.93
CA PRO A 459 3.23 -16.38 -11.84
C PRO A 459 4.04 -16.61 -10.57
N LEU A 460 3.80 -17.74 -9.88
CA LEU A 460 4.55 -18.12 -8.67
C LEU A 460 6.03 -18.42 -8.93
N GLY A 461 6.41 -18.76 -10.17
CA GLY A 461 7.79 -19.09 -10.54
C GLY A 461 8.74 -17.89 -10.62
N GLY A 462 8.22 -16.66 -10.51
CA GLY A 462 9.02 -15.45 -10.58
C GLY A 462 9.64 -15.20 -11.96
N ASP A 463 9.18 -15.83 -13.04
CA ASP A 463 9.69 -15.56 -14.38
C ASP A 463 9.13 -14.24 -14.97
N TYR A 464 9.79 -13.73 -16.00
CA TYR A 464 9.26 -12.62 -16.80
C TYR A 464 7.91 -12.99 -17.40
N LEU A 465 6.99 -12.02 -17.43
CA LEU A 465 5.66 -12.21 -18.00
C LEU A 465 5.78 -12.50 -19.51
N HIS A 466 5.53 -13.75 -19.90
CA HIS A 466 5.62 -14.15 -21.32
C HIS A 466 4.54 -13.51 -22.20
N ASN A 467 3.38 -13.19 -21.61
CA ASN A 467 2.20 -12.72 -22.35
C ASN A 467 1.97 -11.21 -22.23
N THR A 468 2.74 -10.51 -21.39
CA THR A 468 2.59 -9.08 -21.15
C THR A 468 3.93 -8.39 -21.32
N LYS A 469 4.04 -7.58 -22.39
CA LYS A 469 5.20 -6.74 -22.68
C LYS A 469 4.74 -5.38 -23.15
N PHE A 470 5.57 -4.37 -22.94
CA PHE A 470 5.32 -3.01 -23.43
C PHE A 470 6.33 -2.67 -24.53
N SER A 471 5.95 -1.77 -25.43
CA SER A 471 6.84 -1.27 -26.48
C SER A 471 6.89 0.25 -26.41
N LEU A 472 8.09 0.79 -26.54
CA LEU A 472 8.37 2.22 -26.56
C LEU A 472 9.01 2.59 -27.90
N THR A 473 8.64 3.73 -28.46
CA THR A 473 9.30 4.30 -29.64
C THR A 473 9.83 5.67 -29.29
N VAL A 474 11.15 5.80 -29.27
CA VAL A 474 11.86 7.05 -29.05
C VAL A 474 12.08 7.69 -30.42
N LYS A 475 11.50 8.88 -30.62
CA LYS A 475 11.57 9.62 -31.90
C LYS A 475 12.75 10.58 -31.98
N LYS A 476 13.36 10.91 -30.85
CA LYS A 476 14.48 11.83 -30.74
C LYS A 476 15.33 11.37 -29.57
N THR A 477 16.64 11.31 -29.78
CA THR A 477 17.59 11.01 -28.71
C THR A 477 17.46 11.99 -27.55
N GLY A 478 17.42 11.48 -26.33
CA GLY A 478 17.32 12.31 -25.13
C GLY A 478 16.99 11.51 -23.86
N PRO A 479 16.78 12.21 -22.74
CA PRO A 479 16.58 11.58 -21.45
C PRO A 479 15.21 10.93 -21.35
N VAL A 480 15.19 9.70 -20.83
CA VAL A 480 13.96 8.93 -20.61
C VAL A 480 13.98 8.34 -19.20
N VAL A 481 12.87 8.53 -18.48
CA VAL A 481 12.60 7.88 -17.20
C VAL A 481 11.55 6.80 -17.42
N LEU A 482 11.92 5.54 -17.17
CA LEU A 482 11.02 4.40 -17.25
C LEU A 482 10.58 4.03 -15.84
N VAL A 483 9.28 3.96 -15.61
CA VAL A 483 8.69 3.60 -14.31
C VAL A 483 7.74 2.43 -14.50
N LEU A 484 7.91 1.40 -13.67
CA LEU A 484 6.93 0.34 -13.49
C LEU A 484 6.33 0.52 -12.08
N SER A 485 5.04 0.83 -12.03
CA SER A 485 4.32 1.08 -10.78
C SER A 485 3.15 0.12 -10.59
N GLN A 486 2.76 -0.05 -9.33
CA GLN A 486 1.47 -0.59 -8.91
C GLN A 486 0.73 0.46 -8.07
N PRO A 487 -0.59 0.30 -7.86
CA PRO A 487 -1.32 1.23 -6.99
C PRO A 487 -0.77 1.22 -5.57
N ASP A 488 -0.72 2.38 -4.91
CA ASP A 488 -0.30 2.46 -3.51
C ASP A 488 -1.34 1.79 -2.59
N GLU A 489 -0.90 0.79 -1.82
CA GLU A 489 -1.74 0.03 -0.91
C GLU A 489 -2.31 0.88 0.24
N ARG A 490 -1.66 2.00 0.59
CA ARG A 490 -2.13 2.94 1.62
C ARG A 490 -3.53 3.46 1.31
N TYR A 491 -3.83 3.72 0.04
CA TYR A 491 -5.16 4.22 -0.37
C TYR A 491 -6.30 3.26 -0.05
N PHE A 492 -5.99 1.97 0.15
CA PHE A 492 -6.97 0.94 0.44
C PHE A 492 -6.50 0.01 1.56
N SER A 493 -5.81 0.57 2.57
CA SER A 493 -5.28 -0.17 3.72
C SER A 493 -6.31 -1.13 4.32
N GLY A 494 -5.89 -2.38 4.48
CA GLY A 494 -6.71 -3.51 4.94
C GLY A 494 -7.46 -4.26 3.83
N LEU A 495 -7.50 -3.75 2.60
CA LEU A 495 -8.11 -4.45 1.46
C LEU A 495 -7.09 -4.92 0.40
N ALA A 496 -5.79 -4.65 0.59
CA ALA A 496 -4.71 -5.12 -0.29
C ALA A 496 -4.62 -6.66 -0.37
N GLY A 497 -4.99 -7.35 0.70
CA GLY A 497 -4.94 -8.81 0.80
C GLY A 497 -3.61 -9.30 1.36
N ARG A 498 -3.20 -10.51 0.97
CA ARG A 498 -2.06 -11.21 1.59
C ARG A 498 -0.76 -11.20 0.80
N TYR A 499 -0.76 -10.57 -0.37
CA TYR A 499 0.38 -10.61 -1.27
C TYR A 499 1.03 -9.24 -1.35
N SER A 500 2.35 -9.21 -1.19
CA SER A 500 3.18 -8.08 -1.58
C SER A 500 3.95 -8.42 -2.85
N PHE A 501 4.26 -7.42 -3.65
CA PHE A 501 4.92 -7.59 -4.94
C PHE A 501 6.21 -6.79 -5.01
N ASN A 502 7.28 -7.42 -5.48
CA ASN A 502 8.49 -6.74 -5.95
C ASN A 502 8.44 -6.61 -7.47
N LEU A 503 8.67 -5.40 -7.97
CA LEU A 503 8.54 -5.05 -9.38
C LEU A 503 9.91 -5.02 -10.04
N HIS A 504 10.01 -5.65 -11.22
CA HIS A 504 11.20 -5.56 -12.03
C HIS A 504 10.88 -5.42 -13.51
N PHE A 505 11.74 -4.73 -14.25
CA PHE A 505 11.70 -4.74 -15.70
C PHE A 505 13.08 -4.79 -16.33
N ARG A 506 13.11 -5.17 -17.61
CA ARG A 506 14.27 -5.02 -18.50
C ARG A 506 13.86 -4.28 -19.76
N LEU A 507 14.73 -3.38 -20.19
CA LEU A 507 14.62 -2.67 -21.46
C LEU A 507 15.54 -3.32 -22.49
N TYR A 508 15.01 -3.59 -23.68
CA TYR A 508 15.75 -4.06 -24.85
C TYR A 508 15.59 -3.04 -25.98
N LYS A 509 16.67 -2.76 -26.71
CA LYS A 509 16.55 -2.17 -28.05
C LYS A 509 16.16 -3.29 -29.01
N ASP A 510 15.16 -3.07 -29.87
CA ASP A 510 14.59 -4.16 -30.69
C ASP A 510 15.61 -4.82 -31.65
N ASP A 511 16.72 -4.12 -31.96
CA ASP A 511 17.83 -4.59 -32.79
C ASP A 511 18.98 -5.25 -31.99
N GLN A 512 18.85 -5.40 -30.67
CA GLN A 512 19.86 -5.97 -29.79
C GLN A 512 19.37 -7.23 -29.07
N GLU A 513 20.25 -8.22 -28.93
CA GLU A 513 19.93 -9.47 -28.21
C GLU A 513 20.02 -9.31 -26.68
N THR A 514 20.85 -8.39 -26.20
CA THR A 514 21.05 -8.14 -24.77
C THR A 514 20.19 -7.00 -24.27
N TYR A 515 19.82 -7.06 -22.98
CA TYR A 515 19.11 -5.94 -22.35
C TYR A 515 20.06 -4.73 -22.20
N LEU A 516 19.53 -3.53 -22.39
CA LEU A 516 20.23 -2.27 -22.18
C LEU A 516 20.31 -1.91 -20.70
N VAL A 517 19.16 -2.00 -20.01
CA VAL A 517 19.05 -1.67 -18.59
C VAL A 517 18.06 -2.59 -17.91
N ARG A 518 18.31 -2.86 -16.63
CA ARG A 518 17.36 -3.49 -15.72
C ARG A 518 16.94 -2.44 -14.71
N SER A 519 15.67 -2.46 -14.30
CA SER A 519 15.25 -1.72 -13.11
C SER A 519 16.10 -2.11 -11.91
N LYS A 520 16.20 -1.21 -10.94
CA LYS A 520 16.86 -1.53 -9.67
C LYS A 520 16.15 -2.70 -8.97
N ASN A 521 16.95 -3.54 -8.32
CA ASN A 521 16.46 -4.76 -7.66
C ASN A 521 15.82 -4.49 -6.29
N ASP A 522 16.23 -3.39 -5.65
CA ASP A 522 15.72 -2.92 -4.37
C ASP A 522 15.36 -1.45 -4.56
N SER A 523 14.10 -1.20 -4.93
CA SER A 523 13.58 0.13 -5.20
C SER A 523 13.35 0.96 -3.94
N GLY A 524 13.63 0.41 -2.74
CA GLY A 524 13.30 1.04 -1.45
C GLY A 524 11.79 1.16 -1.18
N SER A 525 10.95 1.02 -2.21
CA SER A 525 9.50 1.10 -2.17
C SER A 525 8.89 -0.11 -2.86
N SER A 526 7.79 -0.63 -2.31
CA SER A 526 6.94 -1.62 -2.99
C SER A 526 6.09 -0.99 -4.09
N ARG A 527 5.90 0.33 -4.14
CA ARG A 527 5.00 1.01 -5.08
C ARG A 527 5.53 1.02 -6.52
N SER A 528 6.83 1.25 -6.70
CA SER A 528 7.39 1.44 -8.03
C SER A 528 8.86 1.02 -8.12
N CYS A 529 9.33 0.75 -9.33
CA CYS A 529 10.74 0.70 -9.66
C CYS A 529 10.99 1.45 -10.97
N ASN A 530 12.20 1.99 -11.14
CA ASN A 530 12.52 2.80 -12.31
C ASN A 530 13.93 2.57 -12.83
N ALA A 531 14.17 3.14 -14.02
CA ALA A 531 15.48 3.33 -14.62
C ALA A 531 15.49 4.66 -15.39
N GLU A 532 16.56 5.41 -15.24
CA GLU A 532 16.78 6.70 -15.89
C GLU A 532 18.05 6.64 -16.75
N LEU A 533 17.92 6.98 -18.03
CA LEU A 533 19.01 6.94 -19.01
C LEU A 533 18.65 7.75 -20.27
N ASP A 534 19.67 8.14 -21.03
CA ASP A 534 19.46 8.66 -22.39
C ASP A 534 19.21 7.50 -23.36
N LEU A 535 18.15 7.61 -24.15
CA LEU A 535 17.83 6.65 -25.21
C LEU A 535 18.03 7.30 -26.57
N GLU A 536 18.59 6.54 -27.50
CA GLU A 536 18.69 6.90 -28.91
C GLU A 536 17.34 6.79 -29.62
N GLU A 537 17.22 7.39 -30.80
CA GLU A 537 16.08 7.12 -31.68
C GLU A 537 16.00 5.62 -32.00
N GLY A 538 14.82 5.04 -31.81
CA GLY A 538 14.62 3.62 -32.03
C GLY A 538 13.38 3.05 -31.37
N LYS A 539 13.21 1.75 -31.51
CA LYS A 539 12.13 0.99 -30.90
C LYS A 539 12.70 0.07 -29.82
N TYR A 540 11.98 0.03 -28.71
CA TYR A 540 12.38 -0.67 -27.50
C TYR A 540 11.26 -1.55 -27.00
N THR A 541 11.64 -2.65 -26.37
CA THR A 541 10.74 -3.61 -25.73
C THR A 541 11.03 -3.67 -24.24
N ILE A 542 9.99 -3.57 -23.42
CA ILE A 542 10.06 -3.65 -21.95
C ILE A 542 9.43 -4.97 -21.51
N LEU A 543 10.22 -5.80 -20.86
CA LEU A 543 9.78 -7.06 -20.26
C LEU A 543 9.62 -6.88 -18.76
N VAL A 544 8.47 -7.26 -18.23
CA VAL A 544 8.11 -7.11 -16.81
C VAL A 544 8.23 -8.44 -16.08
N LYS A 545 8.71 -8.40 -14.85
CA LYS A 545 8.78 -9.51 -13.90
C LYS A 545 8.21 -9.02 -12.57
N LEU A 546 7.34 -9.83 -11.96
CA LEU A 546 6.73 -9.54 -10.67
C LEU A 546 7.03 -10.72 -9.74
N GLU A 547 7.63 -10.45 -8.59
CA GLU A 547 7.85 -11.46 -7.55
C GLU A 547 6.82 -11.27 -6.45
N ALA A 548 6.00 -12.30 -6.22
CA ALA A 548 4.95 -12.26 -5.21
C ALA A 548 5.42 -12.95 -3.92
N SER A 549 5.35 -12.23 -2.81
CA SER A 549 5.53 -12.78 -1.46
C SER A 549 4.20 -12.84 -0.76
N ARG A 550 3.91 -13.94 -0.04
CA ARG A 550 2.65 -14.11 0.68
C ARG A 550 2.87 -14.03 2.19
N SER A 551 2.05 -13.24 2.86
CA SER A 551 1.94 -13.19 4.31
C SER A 551 0.75 -14.03 4.80
N ASP A 552 1.01 -15.06 5.61
CA ASP A 552 -0.04 -15.90 6.19
C ASP A 552 -0.68 -15.29 7.45
N SER A 553 -0.08 -14.27 8.04
CA SER A 553 -0.65 -13.51 9.17
C SER A 553 -1.62 -12.42 8.72
N SER A 554 -1.56 -11.99 7.46
CA SER A 554 -2.42 -10.94 6.91
C SER A 554 -3.82 -11.47 6.63
N LEU A 555 -4.81 -10.59 6.77
CA LEU A 555 -6.20 -10.90 6.44
C LEU A 555 -6.43 -10.84 4.93
N THR A 556 -7.28 -11.72 4.43
CA THR A 556 -7.81 -11.63 3.07
C THR A 556 -8.83 -10.49 2.95
N ALA A 557 -9.02 -9.96 1.74
CA ALA A 557 -10.09 -9.00 1.46
C ALA A 557 -11.48 -9.52 1.90
N GLU A 558 -11.76 -10.83 1.73
CA GLU A 558 -12.98 -11.46 2.23
C GLU A 558 -13.14 -11.32 3.76
N GLU A 559 -12.07 -11.55 4.53
CA GLU A 559 -12.11 -11.47 5.99
C GLU A 559 -12.36 -10.04 6.47
N VAL A 560 -11.67 -9.06 5.89
CA VAL A 560 -11.82 -7.65 6.26
C VAL A 560 -13.24 -7.17 5.96
N ILE A 561 -13.78 -7.48 4.78
CA ILE A 561 -15.18 -7.15 4.44
C ILE A 561 -16.15 -7.81 5.45
N LEU A 562 -15.95 -9.07 5.79
CA LEU A 562 -16.82 -9.77 6.74
C LEU A 562 -16.72 -9.22 8.17
N ARG A 563 -15.52 -8.78 8.59
CA ARG A 563 -15.24 -8.21 9.90
C ARG A 563 -15.91 -6.84 10.08
N TYR A 564 -15.75 -5.93 9.12
CA TYR A 564 -16.13 -4.53 9.29
C TYR A 564 -17.48 -4.12 8.68
N ARG A 565 -18.14 -4.98 7.91
CA ARG A 565 -19.43 -4.66 7.24
C ARG A 565 -20.57 -4.21 8.17
N GLN A 566 -20.49 -4.46 9.48
CA GLN A 566 -21.49 -4.04 10.46
C GLN A 566 -21.04 -2.81 11.24
N ASP A 567 -19.84 -2.88 11.86
CA ASP A 567 -19.43 -1.89 12.86
C ASP A 567 -18.65 -0.70 12.29
N ARG A 568 -17.99 -0.85 11.13
CA ARG A 568 -17.25 0.23 10.43
C ARG A 568 -17.64 0.30 8.96
N ARG A 569 -18.96 0.28 8.71
CA ARG A 569 -19.53 0.18 7.36
C ARG A 569 -19.14 1.36 6.48
N GLU A 570 -19.10 2.57 7.02
CA GLU A 570 -18.79 3.79 6.28
C GLU A 570 -17.32 3.82 5.87
N LYS A 571 -16.39 3.56 6.80
CA LYS A 571 -14.98 3.31 6.46
C LYS A 571 -14.81 2.26 5.38
N LEU A 572 -15.45 1.09 5.55
CA LEU A 572 -15.35 0.01 4.57
C LEU A 572 -15.86 0.46 3.18
N MET A 573 -16.92 1.28 3.14
CA MET A 573 -17.42 1.88 1.90
C MET A 573 -16.40 2.84 1.27
N LEU A 574 -15.77 3.70 2.07
CA LEU A 574 -14.74 4.65 1.61
C LEU A 574 -13.51 3.92 1.05
N VAL A 575 -12.92 3.03 1.84
CA VAL A 575 -11.71 2.28 1.47
C VAL A 575 -11.99 1.37 0.27
N GLY A 576 -13.15 0.72 0.19
CA GLY A 576 -13.50 -0.11 -0.96
C GLY A 576 -13.80 0.66 -2.25
N LYS A 577 -14.30 1.91 -2.16
CA LYS A 577 -14.37 2.82 -3.31
C LYS A 577 -12.97 3.24 -3.77
N SER A 578 -12.09 3.55 -2.83
CA SER A 578 -10.69 3.86 -3.12
C SER A 578 -9.98 2.70 -3.81
N TYR A 579 -10.21 1.45 -3.35
CA TYR A 579 -9.74 0.24 -4.01
C TYR A 579 -10.24 0.13 -5.46
N ASP A 580 -11.55 0.30 -5.70
CA ASP A 580 -12.14 0.25 -7.05
C ASP A 580 -11.54 1.33 -7.96
N SER A 581 -11.34 2.55 -7.44
CA SER A 581 -10.69 3.66 -8.14
C SER A 581 -9.26 3.33 -8.56
N SER A 582 -8.40 2.92 -7.60
CA SER A 582 -6.98 2.59 -7.84
C SER A 582 -6.80 1.42 -8.81
N HIS A 583 -7.73 0.46 -8.84
CA HIS A 583 -7.66 -0.70 -9.74
C HIS A 583 -8.44 -0.55 -11.05
N SER A 584 -9.14 0.57 -11.25
CA SER A 584 -9.97 0.82 -12.43
C SER A 584 -9.13 0.93 -13.71
N LYS A 585 -8.00 1.65 -13.66
CA LYS A 585 -7.08 1.88 -14.79
C LYS A 585 -6.56 0.55 -15.37
N GLY A 586 -6.21 -0.39 -14.49
CA GLY A 586 -5.72 -1.73 -14.86
C GLY A 586 -6.81 -2.74 -15.22
N ARG A 587 -8.10 -2.40 -15.08
CA ARG A 587 -9.25 -3.30 -15.35
C ARG A 587 -9.23 -4.61 -14.54
N LEU A 588 -8.76 -4.57 -13.29
CA LEU A 588 -8.65 -5.76 -12.42
C LEU A 588 -9.98 -6.51 -12.29
N ARG A 589 -11.10 -5.78 -12.18
CA ARG A 589 -12.46 -6.37 -12.11
C ARG A 589 -12.78 -7.28 -13.30
N GLN A 590 -12.33 -6.91 -14.51
CA GLN A 590 -12.55 -7.73 -15.71
C GLN A 590 -11.67 -8.98 -15.67
N LEU A 591 -10.41 -8.83 -15.24
CA LEU A 591 -9.48 -9.95 -15.08
C LEU A 591 -10.02 -10.96 -14.06
N GLU A 592 -10.48 -10.52 -12.89
CA GLU A 592 -11.06 -11.40 -11.88
C GLU A 592 -12.28 -12.17 -12.40
N LYS A 593 -13.18 -11.50 -13.13
CA LYS A 593 -14.34 -12.15 -13.78
C LYS A 593 -13.89 -13.24 -14.77
N SER A 594 -12.95 -12.91 -15.65
CA SER A 594 -12.38 -13.85 -16.62
C SER A 594 -11.69 -15.04 -15.94
N ASN A 595 -11.00 -14.80 -14.81
CA ASN A 595 -10.36 -15.86 -14.03
C ASN A 595 -11.38 -16.82 -13.44
N VAL A 596 -12.48 -16.30 -12.88
CA VAL A 596 -13.57 -17.12 -12.33
C VAL A 596 -14.25 -17.95 -13.42
N GLU A 597 -14.48 -17.38 -14.60
CA GLU A 597 -15.05 -18.10 -15.75
C GLU A 597 -14.14 -19.23 -16.22
N ARG A 598 -12.84 -18.95 -16.39
CA ARG A 598 -11.82 -19.94 -16.75
C ARG A 598 -11.76 -21.08 -15.72
N GLN A 599 -11.76 -20.78 -14.42
CA GLN A 599 -11.78 -21.80 -13.37
C GLN A 599 -13.02 -22.68 -13.43
N LYS A 600 -14.20 -22.10 -13.71
CA LYS A 600 -15.44 -22.88 -13.89
C LYS A 600 -15.33 -23.82 -15.08
N ASP A 601 -14.80 -23.36 -16.21
CA ASP A 601 -14.71 -24.20 -17.41
C ASP A 601 -13.64 -25.28 -17.32
N GLU A 602 -12.53 -25.01 -16.64
CA GLU A 602 -11.55 -26.03 -16.25
C GLU A 602 -12.15 -27.07 -15.31
N SER A 603 -12.93 -26.65 -14.31
CA SER A 603 -13.58 -27.58 -13.37
C SER A 603 -14.60 -28.49 -14.08
N LYS A 604 -15.40 -27.93 -14.99
CA LYS A 604 -16.33 -28.70 -15.84
C LYS A 604 -15.58 -29.67 -16.74
N SER A 605 -14.47 -29.24 -17.34
CA SER A 605 -13.65 -30.08 -18.22
C SER A 605 -12.99 -31.23 -17.46
N LYS A 606 -12.42 -30.95 -16.28
CA LYS A 606 -11.89 -31.97 -15.35
C LYS A 606 -12.98 -32.95 -14.92
N SER A 607 -14.17 -32.47 -14.56
CA SER A 607 -15.31 -33.31 -14.18
C SER A 607 -15.75 -34.21 -15.34
N LYS A 608 -15.86 -33.66 -16.57
CA LYS A 608 -16.16 -34.44 -17.78
C LYS A 608 -15.08 -35.50 -18.04
N PHE A 609 -13.80 -35.15 -17.95
CA PHE A 609 -12.69 -36.07 -18.13
C PHE A 609 -12.73 -37.24 -17.13
N VAL A 610 -12.93 -36.94 -15.84
CA VAL A 610 -13.07 -37.95 -14.79
C VAL A 610 -14.28 -38.85 -15.06
N ALA A 611 -15.41 -38.28 -15.48
CA ALA A 611 -16.60 -39.06 -15.83
C ALA A 611 -16.37 -39.98 -17.04
N VAL A 612 -15.66 -39.52 -18.07
CA VAL A 612 -15.30 -40.32 -19.24
C VAL A 612 -14.37 -41.46 -18.85
N LYS A 613 -13.26 -41.16 -18.16
CA LYS A 613 -12.35 -42.21 -17.66
C LYS A 613 -13.08 -43.23 -16.78
N GLY A 614 -13.94 -42.78 -15.86
CA GLY A 614 -14.73 -43.68 -15.03
C GLY A 614 -15.67 -44.60 -15.82
N ARG A 615 -16.24 -44.11 -16.94
CA ARG A 615 -17.04 -44.95 -17.85
C ARG A 615 -16.18 -45.97 -18.60
N GLU A 616 -14.98 -45.57 -19.06
CA GLU A 616 -14.03 -46.46 -19.72
C GLU A 616 -13.53 -47.57 -18.79
N THR A 617 -13.17 -47.23 -17.54
CA THR A 617 -12.76 -48.21 -16.52
C THR A 617 -13.88 -49.22 -16.25
N LYS A 618 -15.12 -48.76 -16.04
CA LYS A 618 -16.28 -49.65 -15.85
C LYS A 618 -16.55 -50.53 -17.06
N ARG A 619 -16.36 -50.03 -18.30
CA ARG A 619 -16.48 -50.84 -19.52
C ARG A 619 -15.40 -51.92 -19.60
N ALA A 620 -14.14 -51.57 -19.29
CA ALA A 620 -13.03 -52.52 -19.28
C ALA A 620 -13.22 -53.61 -18.21
N GLU A 621 -13.71 -53.26 -17.02
CA GLU A 621 -14.06 -54.22 -15.96
C GLU A 621 -15.17 -55.18 -16.40
N ARG A 622 -16.27 -54.65 -16.96
CA ARG A 622 -17.36 -55.49 -17.51
C ARG A 622 -16.87 -56.42 -18.61
N GLN A 623 -15.95 -55.97 -19.47
CA GLN A 623 -15.37 -56.79 -20.53
C GLN A 623 -14.45 -57.88 -19.95
N LYS A 624 -13.60 -57.56 -18.97
CA LYS A 624 -12.78 -58.55 -18.24
C LYS A 624 -13.66 -59.59 -17.55
N GLU A 625 -14.74 -59.17 -16.90
CA GLU A 625 -15.66 -60.10 -16.23
C GLU A 625 -16.41 -60.97 -17.24
N ARG A 626 -16.86 -60.42 -18.37
CA ARG A 626 -17.47 -61.19 -19.46
C ARG A 626 -16.51 -62.24 -20.01
N LEU A 627 -15.24 -61.88 -20.24
CA LEU A 627 -14.19 -62.81 -20.66
C LEU A 627 -13.93 -63.90 -19.62
N ARG A 628 -13.90 -63.55 -18.33
CA ARG A 628 -13.75 -64.50 -17.22
C ARG A 628 -14.91 -65.50 -17.18
N ARG A 629 -16.16 -65.01 -17.27
CA ARG A 629 -17.36 -65.87 -17.33
C ARG A 629 -17.33 -66.80 -18.55
N LYS A 630 -16.90 -66.30 -19.72
CA LYS A 630 -16.74 -67.11 -20.93
C LYS A 630 -15.71 -68.22 -20.73
N ARG A 631 -14.52 -67.91 -20.20
CA ARG A 631 -13.49 -68.93 -19.88
C ARG A 631 -14.01 -70.03 -18.96
N ILE A 632 -14.71 -69.66 -17.89
CA ILE A 632 -15.31 -70.62 -16.95
C ILE A 632 -16.36 -71.51 -17.65
N ALA A 633 -17.20 -70.93 -18.52
CA ALA A 633 -18.20 -71.68 -19.27
C ALA A 633 -17.56 -72.65 -20.28
N ASP A 634 -16.53 -72.21 -21.00
CA ASP A 634 -15.79 -73.03 -21.96
C ASP A 634 -15.05 -74.18 -21.25
N GLU A 635 -14.47 -73.93 -20.08
CA GLU A 635 -13.84 -74.98 -19.26
C GLU A 635 -14.87 -75.99 -18.73
N LYS A 636 -16.04 -75.54 -18.27
CA LYS A 636 -17.14 -76.44 -17.88
C LYS A 636 -17.58 -77.31 -19.07
N LYS A 637 -17.76 -76.72 -20.26
CA LYS A 637 -18.08 -77.47 -21.48
C LYS A 637 -17.00 -78.50 -21.81
N ARG A 638 -15.72 -78.13 -21.67
CA ARG A 638 -14.58 -79.04 -21.90
C ARG A 638 -14.62 -80.22 -20.93
N LYS A 639 -14.81 -79.98 -19.63
CA LYS A 639 -14.94 -81.05 -18.62
C LYS A 639 -16.15 -81.95 -18.86
N VAL A 640 -17.28 -81.40 -19.31
CA VAL A 640 -18.46 -82.19 -19.68
C VAL A 640 -18.18 -83.05 -20.92
N ALA A 641 -17.52 -82.50 -21.94
CA ALA A 641 -17.16 -83.24 -23.15
C ALA A 641 -16.15 -84.35 -22.85
N GLU A 642 -15.18 -84.09 -21.98
CA GLU A 642 -14.18 -85.06 -21.50
C GLU A 642 -14.83 -86.19 -20.70
N LYS A 643 -15.74 -85.86 -19.76
CA LYS A 643 -16.54 -86.86 -19.03
C LYS A 643 -17.45 -87.68 -19.94
N LYS A 644 -18.00 -87.06 -21.01
CA LYS A 644 -18.80 -87.76 -22.02
C LYS A 644 -17.95 -88.70 -22.85
N LYS A 645 -16.74 -88.29 -23.26
CA LYS A 645 -15.75 -89.15 -23.93
C LYS A 645 -15.32 -90.32 -23.04
N LEU A 646 -15.03 -90.06 -21.76
CA LEU A 646 -14.66 -91.09 -20.79
C LEU A 646 -15.78 -92.13 -20.65
N ARG A 647 -17.03 -91.70 -20.48
CA ARG A 647 -18.20 -92.59 -20.47
C ARG A 647 -18.39 -93.38 -21.77
N GLN A 648 -18.02 -92.79 -22.91
CA GLN A 648 -18.08 -93.46 -24.21
C GLN A 648 -17.01 -94.55 -24.32
N LEU A 649 -15.80 -94.26 -23.84
CA LEU A 649 -14.70 -95.21 -23.69
C LEU A 649 -15.05 -96.35 -22.73
N GLU A 650 -15.62 -96.04 -21.56
CA GLU A 650 -16.13 -97.05 -20.61
C GLU A 650 -17.18 -97.95 -21.25
N ARG A 651 -18.17 -97.39 -21.96
CA ARG A 651 -19.18 -98.18 -22.69
C ARG A 651 -18.59 -99.02 -23.81
N GLN A 652 -17.56 -98.53 -24.50
CA GLN A 652 -16.83 -99.30 -25.51
C GLN A 652 -16.04 -100.45 -24.87
N LYS A 653 -15.45 -100.20 -23.70
CA LYS A 653 -14.72 -101.20 -22.92
C LYS A 653 -15.67 -102.26 -22.36
N GLU A 654 -16.82 -101.89 -21.80
CA GLU A 654 -17.88 -102.83 -21.38
C GLU A 654 -18.43 -103.64 -22.57
N LYS A 655 -18.59 -103.02 -23.76
CA LYS A 655 -18.97 -103.75 -24.98
C LYS A 655 -17.89 -104.73 -25.42
N ALA A 656 -16.62 -104.34 -25.35
CA ALA A 656 -15.49 -105.20 -25.68
C ALA A 656 -15.34 -106.36 -24.67
N GLU A 657 -15.54 -106.10 -23.37
CA GLU A 657 -15.55 -107.14 -22.32
C GLU A 657 -16.75 -108.08 -22.48
N LYS A 658 -17.95 -107.57 -22.80
CA LYS A 658 -19.10 -108.42 -23.15
C LYS A 658 -18.90 -109.20 -24.44
N GLN A 659 -18.19 -108.66 -25.43
CA GLN A 659 -17.83 -109.39 -26.65
C GLN A 659 -16.75 -110.44 -26.39
N ALA A 660 -15.79 -110.17 -25.50
CA ALA A 660 -14.78 -111.14 -25.08
C ALA A 660 -15.40 -112.31 -24.29
N LEU A 661 -16.38 -112.04 -23.41
CA LEU A 661 -17.16 -113.06 -22.71
C LEU A 661 -18.06 -113.90 -23.65
N VAL A 662 -18.46 -113.37 -24.81
CA VAL A 662 -19.22 -114.10 -25.84
C VAL A 662 -18.33 -114.93 -26.77
N VAL A 663 -17.01 -114.66 -26.81
CA VAL A 663 -16.05 -115.44 -27.60
C VAL A 663 -15.54 -116.69 -26.83
N GLU A 664 -15.65 -116.72 -25.50
CA GLU A 664 -15.35 -117.93 -24.71
C GLU A 664 -16.50 -118.95 -24.63
N GLU A 665 -17.71 -118.62 -25.10
CA GLU A 665 -18.83 -119.57 -25.27
C GLU A 665 -19.18 -119.80 -26.75
N LYS A 666 -18.27 -120.43 -27.51
CA LYS A 666 -18.66 -121.24 -28.67
C LYS A 666 -17.87 -122.56 -28.71
N PRO A 667 -18.55 -123.73 -28.74
CA PRO A 667 -17.92 -125.04 -28.82
C PRO A 667 -17.52 -125.42 -30.25
N SER A 668 -16.71 -126.49 -30.31
CA SER A 668 -16.15 -127.23 -31.44
C SER A 668 -17.05 -127.41 -32.68
N ASP A 669 -16.43 -127.52 -33.86
CA ASP A 669 -16.36 -128.81 -34.57
C ASP A 669 -15.34 -128.83 -35.72
N THR A 670 -14.63 -129.98 -35.79
CA THR A 670 -13.64 -130.49 -36.77
C THR A 670 -12.25 -129.87 -36.85
#